data_AF-A0A927FLI8-F1
#
_entry.id   AF-A0A927FLI8-F1
#
_cell.length_a   1.000
_cell.length_b   1.000
_cell.length_c   1.000
_cell.angle_alpha   90.00
_cell.angle_beta   90.00
_cell.angle_gamma   90.00
#
_symmetry.space_group_name_H-M   'P 1'
#
loop_
_entity.id
_entity.type
_entity.pdbx_description
1 polymer ?
#
loop_
_entity_poly.entity_id
_entity_poly.type
_entity_poly.pdbx_seq_one_letter_code
_entity_poly.pdbx_strand_id
1 'polypeptide(L)'
;MTAAPGASACQLTLGAEEELHLIDLERWQLSARAPQILARLPEVNYSAEIQRTTVETNTDVVTSLGGLRDELVRLRRGVVEVAEREGLGIAAVGTAPRSEFDDFELTATGRYGRMQEQYRLLVDEQLICGTQIHVGVADRDLAVEIAQRIQPHLPILLALSASSPYWNGQDTGYASIRTIIWQRWPSAGATGPLASAAEYDELLADLIGSGVIADAKMAYFDVRPSAHAPTLELRVCDATPVVDDAVLIAGLFRALVRAAEIEITAGLPRQVLPPPLHRAAIWQAARGGLSGPLLVGSAHPRPTPALEAVRGLVETLSPVLDELGDLDEVCELAETALARGNSADRQRAAYVERGDLDDVMRLVVAETQGDTRGRTPGDEPDERVVPRYAIRAGDEAVRSTGVARPAYRDLVEHVRVTGLDGIAERVVARDRWTQENELDFGVDGRKQPFAVDLVPRLILAHEWTELEVGLVQRSRAIEAFLADVYGPRRIIADGVLPESAVLGAPGWRDEACRLPATTLRAPILGFDLVRNEYGGWRVLEDNVRNPSGMAYAIAVRELMDTVMPDLPRPDGLADPARTLERLRSTLLARAKPGTRGALFTSGPGASAWFEHRRLADGAGLLLVTADDLDVRDGRVVHRASGQPIGSLYLRLDDELVDVHDGAGRAIGAEIFEVAVAGDVVLANAPGNGVADDKAMYRSVPELIAYYLDERPLLESVPTYRTSDPTERRAVLERVGELVTKPVDGAGGVGVLIGPAASAAEVAARRLEIAAHPDAWVAQEVVALSSVPSLQDGRLQPRHVDLRAFVMATGRKRREHHLADVALTRVAPEGSLVVNSSRGGGAKDTWIIRGEDDEPHTSPGDAQQDDERSRRVRSRR
;
A
#
# COMPACT_ATOMS: atom_id res chain seq x y z
N MET A 1 47.31 47.03 27.07
CA MET A 1 46.91 45.62 26.89
C MET A 1 46.71 45.40 25.41
N THR A 2 47.68 44.72 24.82
CA THR A 2 47.80 44.38 23.41
C THR A 2 46.66 43.44 23.00
N ALA A 3 45.94 43.81 21.94
CA ALA A 3 45.01 42.94 21.24
C ALA A 3 45.75 41.67 20.80
N ALA A 4 45.24 40.51 21.22
CA ALA A 4 45.67 39.23 20.68
C ALA A 4 45.17 39.12 19.23
N PRO A 5 46.05 38.93 18.24
CA PRO A 5 45.63 38.67 16.86
C PRO A 5 45.21 37.19 16.76
N GLY A 6 43.94 36.92 16.43
CA GLY A 6 43.48 35.53 16.26
C GLY A 6 41.98 35.25 16.13
N ALA A 7 41.07 36.22 16.24
CA ALA A 7 39.64 36.01 15.99
C ALA A 7 39.25 36.44 14.57
N SER A 8 39.84 35.80 13.55
CA SER A 8 39.37 35.88 12.18
C SER A 8 38.41 34.71 11.96
N ALA A 9 37.20 34.99 11.48
CA ALA A 9 36.17 34.06 11.04
C ALA A 9 36.65 32.60 10.87
N CYS A 10 36.37 31.73 11.83
CA CYS A 10 36.42 30.30 11.56
C CYS A 10 35.24 30.01 10.63
N GLN A 11 35.62 29.68 9.40
CA GLN A 11 34.82 29.68 8.18
C GLN A 11 33.74 28.60 8.24
N LEU A 12 32.51 28.93 7.81
CA LEU A 12 31.36 28.03 7.54
C LEU A 12 31.70 27.02 6.42
N THR A 13 32.78 26.29 6.68
CA THR A 13 33.35 25.21 5.88
C THR A 13 32.45 24.01 5.96
N LEU A 14 32.57 23.15 4.96
CA LEU A 14 31.77 21.96 4.79
C LEU A 14 32.68 20.73 4.79
N GLY A 15 32.14 19.64 5.32
CA GLY A 15 32.66 18.29 5.13
C GLY A 15 31.52 17.30 5.23
N ALA A 16 31.70 16.09 4.70
CA ALA A 16 30.70 15.04 4.79
C ALA A 16 31.34 13.67 5.01
N GLU A 17 30.59 12.81 5.72
CA GLU A 17 30.86 11.39 5.87
C GLU A 17 29.69 10.63 5.21
N GLU A 18 29.98 9.76 4.22
CA GLU A 18 28.95 8.93 3.57
C GLU A 18 29.20 7.44 3.83
N GLU A 19 28.18 6.74 4.32
CA GLU A 19 28.18 5.29 4.45
C GLU A 19 27.55 4.66 3.19
N LEU A 20 28.27 3.73 2.55
CA LEU A 20 27.91 3.14 1.27
C LEU A 20 27.77 1.62 1.40
N HIS A 21 26.61 1.06 1.04
CA HIS A 21 26.44 -0.39 0.94
C HIS A 21 27.17 -0.95 -0.28
N LEU A 22 27.80 -2.13 -0.14
CA LEU A 22 28.37 -2.90 -1.23
C LEU A 22 27.37 -3.93 -1.75
N ILE A 23 27.12 -3.92 -3.06
CA ILE A 23 26.13 -4.74 -3.73
C ILE A 23 26.82 -5.71 -4.70
N ASP A 24 26.47 -6.99 -4.67
CA ASP A 24 26.83 -7.97 -5.70
C ASP A 24 25.98 -7.71 -6.96
N LEU A 25 26.61 -7.40 -8.09
CA LEU A 25 25.91 -7.00 -9.32
C LEU A 25 25.32 -8.19 -10.11
N GLU A 26 25.66 -9.42 -9.76
CA GLU A 26 25.05 -10.62 -10.34
C GLU A 26 23.75 -10.97 -9.60
N ARG A 27 23.75 -10.84 -8.27
CA ARG A 27 22.62 -11.25 -7.41
C ARG A 27 21.75 -10.10 -6.90
N TRP A 28 22.19 -8.86 -7.03
CA TRP A 28 21.55 -7.67 -6.46
C TRP A 28 21.33 -7.76 -4.93
N GLN A 29 22.28 -8.39 -4.24
CA GLN A 29 22.28 -8.58 -2.77
C GLN A 29 23.48 -7.88 -2.13
N LEU A 30 23.44 -7.70 -0.81
CA LEU A 30 24.59 -7.16 -0.06
C LEU A 30 25.82 -8.08 -0.15
N SER A 31 27.00 -7.46 -0.10
CA SER A 31 28.28 -8.15 -0.20
C SER A 31 29.17 -7.82 0.99
N ALA A 32 29.51 -8.81 1.81
CA ALA A 32 30.38 -8.69 2.99
C ALA A 32 31.89 -8.55 2.64
N ARG A 33 32.19 -7.88 1.52
CA ARG A 33 33.53 -7.72 0.94
C ARG A 33 34.17 -6.33 1.19
N ALA A 34 33.65 -5.52 2.11
CA ALA A 34 34.22 -4.21 2.42
C ALA A 34 35.71 -4.26 2.82
N PRO A 35 36.19 -5.23 3.64
CA PRO A 35 37.61 -5.32 3.97
C PRO A 35 38.53 -5.47 2.74
N GLN A 36 38.08 -6.18 1.70
CA GLN A 36 38.82 -6.40 0.46
C GLN A 36 38.89 -5.13 -0.40
N ILE A 37 37.81 -4.34 -0.40
CA ILE A 37 37.73 -3.05 -1.10
C ILE A 37 38.59 -2.01 -0.40
N LEU A 38 38.46 -1.89 0.93
CA LEU A 38 39.20 -0.93 1.75
C LEU A 38 40.71 -1.14 1.70
N ALA A 39 41.19 -2.39 1.61
CA ALA A 39 42.62 -2.70 1.48
C ALA A 39 43.28 -2.12 0.21
N ARG A 40 42.49 -1.62 -0.75
CA ARG A 40 42.96 -1.03 -2.01
C ARG A 40 42.67 0.48 -2.10
N LEU A 41 42.11 1.06 -1.03
CA LEU A 41 41.75 2.47 -0.94
C LEU A 41 42.62 3.17 0.11
N PRO A 42 42.86 4.49 -0.03
CA PRO A 42 43.67 5.24 0.92
C PRO A 42 42.95 5.45 2.27
N GLU A 43 43.53 4.99 3.38
CA GLU A 43 42.93 5.04 4.73
C GLU A 43 42.56 6.45 5.23
N VAL A 44 43.05 7.51 4.59
CA VAL A 44 42.73 8.90 4.96
C VAL A 44 41.28 9.28 4.65
N ASN A 45 40.71 8.76 3.55
CA ASN A 45 39.35 9.10 3.13
C ASN A 45 38.38 7.91 3.22
N TYR A 46 38.88 6.69 3.49
CA TYR A 46 38.07 5.48 3.46
C TYR A 46 38.27 4.65 4.73
N SER A 47 37.17 4.33 5.40
CA SER A 47 37.15 3.62 6.69
C SER A 47 36.22 2.41 6.67
N ALA A 48 36.52 1.47 7.56
CA ALA A 48 35.67 0.32 7.81
C ALA A 48 34.56 0.67 8.81
N GLU A 49 33.36 0.16 8.53
CA GLU A 49 32.21 0.28 9.42
C GLU A 49 31.95 -0.98 10.26
N ILE A 50 30.96 -0.90 11.16
CA ILE A 50 30.50 -2.01 12.00
C ILE A 50 30.15 -3.25 11.16
N GLN A 51 29.59 -3.03 9.97
CA GLN A 51 29.20 -4.07 9.03
C GLN A 51 30.24 -4.25 7.93
N ARG A 52 30.53 -5.51 7.58
CA ARG A 52 31.45 -5.85 6.48
C ARG A 52 30.87 -5.60 5.09
N THR A 53 29.63 -5.12 5.03
CA THR A 53 28.88 -4.76 3.83
C THR A 53 28.94 -3.27 3.52
N THR A 54 29.57 -2.45 4.38
CA THR A 54 29.57 -0.98 4.27
C THR A 54 30.99 -0.42 4.17
N VAL A 55 31.16 0.59 3.31
CA VAL A 55 32.36 1.42 3.19
C VAL A 55 31.97 2.84 3.59
N GLU A 56 32.71 3.44 4.52
CA GLU A 56 32.55 4.86 4.88
C GLU A 56 33.55 5.71 4.10
N THR A 57 33.10 6.87 3.62
CA THR A 57 33.94 7.85 2.92
C THR A 57 33.92 9.18 3.65
N ASN A 58 35.07 9.86 3.71
CA ASN A 58 35.26 11.13 4.42
C ASN A 58 35.83 12.18 3.46
N THR A 59 35.10 13.28 3.23
CA THR A 59 35.56 14.35 2.34
C THR A 59 36.69 15.16 2.95
N ASP A 60 37.50 15.77 2.10
CA ASP A 60 38.33 16.89 2.55
C ASP A 60 37.43 18.09 2.95
N VAL A 61 37.98 19.02 3.72
CA VAL A 61 37.25 20.24 4.15
C VAL A 61 37.20 21.23 3.00
N VAL A 62 36.00 21.71 2.67
CA VAL A 62 35.75 22.63 1.54
C VAL A 62 35.00 23.89 2.01
N THR A 63 34.91 24.90 1.14
CA THR A 63 34.25 26.19 1.47
C THR A 63 33.00 26.48 0.64
N SER A 64 32.69 25.65 -0.37
CA SER A 64 31.53 25.84 -1.26
C SER A 64 30.78 24.52 -1.49
N LEU A 65 29.50 24.63 -1.85
CA LEU A 65 28.67 23.48 -2.22
C LEU A 65 29.22 22.74 -3.43
N GLY A 66 29.64 23.45 -4.48
CA GLY A 66 30.33 22.85 -5.62
C GLY A 66 31.60 22.07 -5.25
N GLY A 67 32.39 22.57 -4.29
CA GLY A 67 33.55 21.84 -3.79
C GLY A 67 33.18 20.56 -3.04
N LEU A 68 32.11 20.60 -2.24
CA LEU A 68 31.60 19.41 -1.54
C LEU A 68 31.09 18.37 -2.53
N ARG A 69 30.36 18.82 -3.55
CA ARG A 69 29.86 17.98 -4.64
C ARG A 69 31.00 17.24 -5.35
N ASP A 70 32.07 17.95 -5.70
CA ASP A 70 33.23 17.36 -6.38
C ASP A 70 33.92 16.29 -5.52
N GLU A 71 34.04 16.53 -4.21
CA GLU A 71 34.60 15.57 -3.25
C GLU A 71 33.74 14.30 -3.12
N LEU A 72 32.42 14.44 -2.96
CA LEU A 72 31.50 13.31 -2.90
C LEU A 72 31.59 12.44 -4.16
N VAL A 73 31.60 13.07 -5.34
CA VAL A 73 31.75 12.39 -6.63
C VAL A 73 33.10 11.68 -6.74
N ARG A 74 34.19 12.35 -6.36
CA ARG A 74 35.54 11.79 -6.36
C ARG A 74 35.62 10.54 -5.48
N LEU A 75 35.09 10.61 -4.27
CA LEU A 75 35.17 9.52 -3.30
C LEU A 75 34.35 8.31 -3.72
N ARG A 76 33.10 8.53 -4.15
CA ARG A 76 32.24 7.47 -4.71
C ARG A 76 32.91 6.79 -5.89
N ARG A 77 33.45 7.56 -6.86
CA ARG A 77 34.17 7.01 -8.02
C ARG A 77 35.36 6.14 -7.61
N GLY A 78 36.12 6.57 -6.60
CA GLY A 78 37.22 5.77 -6.06
C GLY A 78 36.77 4.40 -5.56
N VAL A 79 35.64 4.32 -4.84
CA VAL A 79 35.07 3.03 -4.42
C VAL A 79 34.60 2.22 -5.64
N VAL A 80 33.87 2.83 -6.58
CA VAL A 80 33.36 2.16 -7.79
C VAL A 80 34.50 1.51 -8.58
N GLU A 81 35.57 2.23 -8.88
CA GLU A 81 36.70 1.72 -9.68
C GLU A 81 37.37 0.47 -9.06
N VAL A 82 37.32 0.34 -7.74
CA VAL A 82 37.84 -0.83 -7.02
C VAL A 82 36.81 -1.96 -6.96
N ALA A 83 35.54 -1.63 -6.68
CA ALA A 83 34.45 -2.59 -6.52
C ALA A 83 34.06 -3.28 -7.85
N GLU A 84 34.01 -2.55 -8.96
CA GLU A 84 33.60 -3.09 -10.27
C GLU A 84 34.51 -4.25 -10.72
N ARG A 85 35.81 -4.18 -10.40
CA ARG A 85 36.77 -5.25 -10.71
C ARG A 85 36.48 -6.57 -10.01
N GLU A 86 35.69 -6.53 -8.94
CA GLU A 86 35.27 -7.67 -8.14
C GLU A 86 33.80 -8.06 -8.39
N GLY A 87 33.16 -7.46 -9.41
CA GLY A 87 31.74 -7.67 -9.72
C GLY A 87 30.78 -6.99 -8.74
N LEU A 88 31.24 -5.95 -8.04
CA LEU A 88 30.47 -5.24 -7.02
C LEU A 88 30.10 -3.82 -7.47
N GLY A 89 29.00 -3.31 -6.93
CA GLY A 89 28.59 -1.90 -6.99
C GLY A 89 28.39 -1.29 -5.60
N ILE A 90 27.98 -0.03 -5.58
CA ILE A 90 27.70 0.72 -4.34
C ILE A 90 26.28 1.28 -4.34
N ALA A 91 25.68 1.40 -3.16
CA ALA A 91 24.39 2.08 -2.98
C ALA A 91 24.44 2.98 -1.73
N ALA A 92 24.18 4.28 -1.92
CA ALA A 92 24.08 5.27 -0.84
C ALA A 92 22.61 5.40 -0.40
N VAL A 93 22.07 4.41 0.31
CA VAL A 93 20.67 4.38 0.78
C VAL A 93 20.63 4.06 2.26
N GLY A 94 19.61 4.54 2.97
CA GLY A 94 19.48 4.33 4.42
C GLY A 94 19.42 2.87 4.83
N THR A 95 18.88 2.00 3.98
CA THR A 95 18.92 0.53 4.06
C THR A 95 18.96 -0.02 2.65
N ALA A 96 19.71 -1.10 2.42
CA ALA A 96 19.66 -1.80 1.14
C ALA A 96 18.27 -2.47 0.96
N PRO A 97 17.57 -2.22 -0.18
CA PRO A 97 16.23 -2.75 -0.40
C PRO A 97 16.11 -4.26 -0.25
N ARG A 98 17.11 -4.99 -0.77
CA ARG A 98 17.23 -6.43 -0.68
C ARG A 98 18.31 -6.83 0.32
N SER A 99 18.03 -6.54 1.59
CA SER A 99 18.79 -7.02 2.75
C SER A 99 18.19 -8.33 3.28
N GLU A 100 19.00 -9.23 3.83
CA GLU A 100 18.54 -10.40 4.59
C GLU A 100 19.23 -10.45 5.96
N PHE A 101 18.58 -11.05 6.96
CA PHE A 101 19.19 -11.26 8.28
C PHE A 101 20.46 -12.12 8.23
N ASP A 102 20.59 -12.99 7.24
CA ASP A 102 21.79 -13.81 7.05
C ASP A 102 22.98 -12.99 6.49
N ASP A 103 22.76 -11.75 6.01
CA ASP A 103 23.81 -10.84 5.50
C ASP A 103 24.63 -10.17 6.62
N PHE A 104 24.24 -10.35 7.88
CA PHE A 104 24.85 -9.70 9.05
C PHE A 104 26.19 -10.34 9.43
N GLU A 105 27.24 -10.03 8.67
CA GLU A 105 28.62 -10.30 9.06
C GLU A 105 29.26 -9.06 9.70
N LEU A 106 29.38 -9.08 11.03
CA LEU A 106 30.05 -8.01 11.78
C LEU A 106 31.57 -8.00 11.57
N THR A 107 32.15 -6.80 11.58
CA THR A 107 33.60 -6.62 11.56
C THR A 107 34.20 -7.12 12.89
N ALA A 108 35.07 -8.15 12.82
CA ALA A 108 35.70 -8.76 13.99
C ALA A 108 36.80 -7.87 14.59
N THR A 109 36.42 -6.77 15.25
CA THR A 109 37.31 -6.01 16.14
C THR A 109 36.77 -5.96 17.56
N GLY A 110 37.66 -5.83 18.55
CA GLY A 110 37.31 -5.94 19.97
C GLY A 110 36.31 -4.90 20.49
N ARG A 111 36.07 -3.80 19.77
CA ARG A 111 35.02 -2.82 20.10
C ARG A 111 33.63 -3.33 19.73
N TYR A 112 33.47 -3.90 18.54
CA TYR A 112 32.17 -4.34 18.02
C TYR A 112 31.67 -5.62 18.70
N GLY A 113 32.57 -6.56 19.05
CA GLY A 113 32.19 -7.75 19.83
C GLY A 113 31.56 -7.39 21.19
N ARG A 114 32.09 -6.35 21.87
CA ARG A 114 31.50 -5.85 23.13
C ARG A 114 30.15 -5.18 22.91
N MET A 115 29.98 -4.42 21.82
CA MET A 115 28.68 -3.84 21.47
C MET A 115 27.64 -4.93 21.19
N GLN A 116 28.02 -5.99 20.49
CA GLN A 116 27.12 -7.11 20.21
C GLN A 116 26.65 -7.80 21.49
N GLU A 117 27.53 -8.04 22.47
CA GLU A 117 27.15 -8.61 23.76
C GLU A 117 26.23 -7.68 24.57
N GLN A 118 26.52 -6.37 24.57
CA GLN A 118 25.82 -5.39 25.40
C GLN A 118 24.46 -4.94 24.84
N TYR A 119 24.35 -4.76 23.52
CA TYR A 119 23.17 -4.15 22.88
C TYR A 119 22.33 -5.13 22.04
N ARG A 120 22.85 -6.35 21.77
CA ARG A 120 22.13 -7.49 21.17
C ARG A 120 21.36 -7.10 19.91
N LEU A 121 20.03 -7.21 19.95
CA LEU A 121 19.11 -6.97 18.84
C LEU A 121 19.37 -5.64 18.11
N LEU A 122 19.79 -4.60 18.83
CA LEU A 122 20.06 -3.29 18.21
C LEU A 122 21.24 -3.34 17.26
N VAL A 123 22.25 -4.17 17.54
CA VAL A 123 23.40 -4.40 16.66
C VAL A 123 23.03 -5.38 15.55
N ASP A 124 22.26 -6.43 15.88
CA ASP A 124 21.82 -7.46 14.93
C ASP A 124 20.84 -6.93 13.87
N GLU A 125 20.29 -5.72 14.04
CA GLU A 125 19.39 -5.06 13.07
C GLU A 125 20.00 -3.80 12.44
N GLN A 126 21.25 -3.44 12.79
CA GLN A 126 21.91 -2.19 12.37
C GLN A 126 22.58 -2.30 10.99
N LEU A 127 21.81 -2.58 9.95
CA LEU A 127 22.24 -2.55 8.55
C LEU A 127 21.72 -1.27 7.90
N ILE A 128 22.24 -0.14 8.38
CA ILE A 128 21.79 1.20 7.99
C ILE A 128 22.98 2.05 7.56
N CYS A 129 22.75 2.97 6.63
CA CYS A 129 23.76 3.93 6.16
C CYS A 129 23.26 5.38 6.28
N GLY A 130 24.06 6.27 6.86
CA GLY A 130 23.81 7.70 6.93
C GLY A 130 24.67 8.53 5.99
N THR A 131 24.22 9.75 5.71
CA THR A 131 25.09 10.85 5.27
C THR A 131 25.17 11.87 6.40
N GLN A 132 26.39 12.13 6.85
CA GLN A 132 26.69 13.00 7.97
C GLN A 132 27.34 14.28 7.42
N ILE A 133 26.89 15.46 7.87
CA ILE A 133 27.36 16.75 7.32
C ILE A 133 27.95 17.60 8.43
N HIS A 134 29.15 18.11 8.18
CA HIS A 134 29.92 18.95 9.09
C HIS A 134 29.91 20.39 8.61
N VAL A 135 29.58 21.31 9.52
CA VAL A 135 29.75 22.76 9.29
C VAL A 135 30.71 23.32 10.33
N GLY A 136 31.74 24.06 9.89
CA GLY A 136 32.68 24.72 10.78
C GLY A 136 32.00 25.74 11.70
N VAL A 137 32.31 25.69 13.00
CA VAL A 137 31.79 26.62 14.03
C VAL A 137 32.95 27.14 14.87
N ALA A 138 32.86 28.41 15.31
CA ALA A 138 33.96 29.09 15.99
C ALA A 138 34.38 28.42 17.32
N ASP A 139 33.41 27.94 18.10
CA ASP A 139 33.66 27.28 19.37
C ASP A 139 32.52 26.30 19.75
N ARG A 140 32.76 25.50 20.80
CA ARG A 140 31.86 24.43 21.22
C ARG A 140 30.59 24.96 21.92
N ASP A 141 30.65 26.08 22.62
CA ASP A 141 29.47 26.66 23.28
C ASP A 141 28.48 27.15 22.22
N LEU A 142 29.00 27.84 21.21
CA LEU A 142 28.24 28.23 20.03
C LEU A 142 27.65 27.02 19.31
N ALA A 143 28.42 25.94 19.12
CA ALA A 143 27.92 24.72 18.49
C ALA A 143 26.74 24.09 19.27
N VAL A 144 26.80 24.04 20.60
CA VAL A 144 25.69 23.56 21.44
C VAL A 144 24.47 24.46 21.28
N GLU A 145 24.65 25.78 21.34
CA GLU A 145 23.55 26.73 21.21
C GLU A 145 22.87 26.69 19.83
N ILE A 146 23.64 26.49 18.76
CA ILE A 146 23.12 26.30 17.40
C ILE A 146 22.37 24.98 17.31
N ALA A 147 22.94 23.88 17.83
CA ALA A 147 22.31 22.57 17.83
C ALA A 147 20.90 22.61 18.43
N GLN A 148 20.69 23.40 19.48
CA GLN A 148 19.39 23.61 20.12
C GLN A 148 18.40 24.39 19.25
N ARG A 149 18.86 25.38 18.47
CA ARG A 149 18.02 26.26 17.66
C ARG A 149 17.53 25.61 16.38
N ILE A 150 18.32 24.71 15.79
CA ILE A 150 17.99 24.11 14.49
C ILE A 150 17.10 22.86 14.59
N GLN A 151 16.90 22.29 15.79
CA GLN A 151 16.04 21.11 16.00
C GLN A 151 14.68 21.17 15.30
N PRO A 152 13.94 22.30 15.31
CA PRO A 152 12.65 22.42 14.63
C PRO A 152 12.69 22.17 13.11
N HIS A 153 13.87 22.24 12.49
CA HIS A 153 14.05 22.12 11.04
C HIS A 153 14.59 20.74 10.61
N LEU A 154 15.10 19.94 11.55
CA LEU A 154 15.63 18.60 11.26
C LEU A 154 14.63 17.65 10.58
N PRO A 155 13.30 17.67 10.88
CA PRO A 155 12.33 16.86 10.16
C PRO A 155 12.30 17.13 8.65
N ILE A 156 12.58 18.36 8.21
CA ILE A 156 12.60 18.73 6.78
C ILE A 156 13.82 18.10 6.09
N LEU A 157 15.00 18.16 6.74
CA LEU A 157 16.23 17.56 6.22
C LEU A 157 16.12 16.02 6.16
N LEU A 158 15.51 15.40 7.17
CA LEU A 158 15.21 13.97 7.16
C LEU A 158 14.29 13.60 5.99
N ALA A 159 13.20 14.35 5.79
CA ALA A 159 12.25 14.08 4.72
C ALA A 159 12.88 14.17 3.32
N LEU A 160 13.79 15.14 3.10
CA LEU A 160 14.58 15.27 1.88
C LEU A 160 15.53 14.07 1.68
N SER A 161 16.20 13.63 2.75
CA SER A 161 17.19 12.53 2.68
C SER A 161 16.58 11.14 2.57
N ALA A 162 15.30 10.96 2.93
CA ALA A 162 14.71 9.64 3.15
C ALA A 162 14.87 8.71 1.93
N SER A 163 15.51 7.57 2.16
CA SER A 163 15.97 6.64 1.12
C SER A 163 15.90 5.18 1.55
N SER A 164 15.16 4.88 2.61
CA SER A 164 15.09 3.53 3.19
C SER A 164 13.64 3.04 3.37
N PRO A 165 12.85 2.90 2.28
CA PRO A 165 11.50 2.38 2.38
C PRO A 165 11.42 0.86 2.56
N TYR A 166 12.44 0.13 2.13
CA TYR A 166 12.50 -1.32 2.16
C TYR A 166 13.47 -1.82 3.24
N TRP A 167 13.09 -2.88 3.94
CA TRP A 167 13.95 -3.57 4.90
C TRP A 167 13.61 -5.05 4.91
N ASN A 168 14.61 -5.92 4.84
CA ASN A 168 14.42 -7.37 4.75
C ASN A 168 13.53 -7.81 3.56
N GLY A 169 13.68 -7.12 2.42
CA GLY A 169 12.91 -7.39 1.21
C GLY A 169 11.41 -7.07 1.31
N GLN A 170 11.00 -6.24 2.27
CA GLN A 170 9.61 -5.82 2.46
C GLN A 170 9.51 -4.31 2.45
N ASP A 171 8.45 -3.76 1.85
CA ASP A 171 8.10 -2.34 2.06
C ASP A 171 7.66 -2.17 3.51
N THR A 172 8.38 -1.34 4.24
CA THR A 172 8.17 -1.11 5.67
C THR A 172 7.00 -0.18 5.97
N GLY A 173 6.49 0.51 4.93
CA GLY A 173 5.60 1.65 5.05
C GLY A 173 6.30 2.94 5.49
N TYR A 174 7.58 2.96 5.86
CA TYR A 174 8.30 4.19 6.18
C TYR A 174 9.02 4.75 4.95
N ALA A 175 9.29 6.05 4.87
CA ALA A 175 10.23 6.60 3.90
C ALA A 175 11.68 6.45 4.39
N SER A 176 11.89 6.52 5.71
CA SER A 176 13.15 6.21 6.38
C SER A 176 12.93 5.20 7.51
N ILE A 177 13.06 3.90 7.23
CA ILE A 177 13.10 2.87 8.28
C ILE A 177 14.40 2.95 9.08
N ARG A 178 15.49 3.46 8.47
CA ARG A 178 16.76 3.74 9.17
C ARG A 178 16.52 4.55 10.43
N THR A 179 15.71 5.61 10.34
CA THR A 179 15.39 6.45 11.50
C THR A 179 14.71 5.65 12.62
N ILE A 180 13.79 4.74 12.29
CA ILE A 180 13.08 3.92 13.28
C ILE A 180 14.02 2.93 13.95
N ILE A 181 14.93 2.32 13.17
CA ILE A 181 15.98 1.45 13.70
C ILE A 181 16.89 2.24 14.64
N TRP A 182 17.32 3.43 14.21
CA TRP A 182 18.24 4.31 14.92
C TRP A 182 17.69 4.86 16.25
N GLN A 183 16.42 5.26 16.29
CA GLN A 183 15.77 5.82 17.47
C GLN A 183 15.67 4.87 18.68
N ARG A 184 15.97 3.59 18.50
CA ARG A 184 16.00 2.61 19.59
C ARG A 184 17.31 2.65 20.38
N TRP A 185 18.34 3.31 19.87
CA TRP A 185 19.59 3.50 20.58
C TRP A 185 19.42 4.47 21.76
N PRO A 186 20.03 4.19 22.94
CA PRO A 186 19.80 4.99 24.15
C PRO A 186 20.19 6.47 24.07
N SER A 187 21.09 6.80 23.15
CA SER A 187 21.67 8.14 22.93
C SER A 187 21.22 8.78 21.61
N ALA A 188 20.24 8.19 20.91
CA ALA A 188 19.70 8.74 19.68
C ALA A 188 18.58 9.77 19.94
N GLY A 189 18.43 10.74 19.03
CA GLY A 189 17.42 11.80 19.12
C GLY A 189 17.97 13.13 19.63
N ALA A 190 17.11 13.93 20.26
CA ALA A 190 17.49 15.22 20.82
C ALA A 190 18.26 15.07 22.15
N THR A 191 19.24 15.94 22.37
CA THR A 191 20.01 16.04 23.63
C THR A 191 19.19 16.54 24.83
N GLY A 192 18.00 17.11 24.58
CA GLY A 192 17.30 17.93 25.57
C GLY A 192 17.90 19.34 25.68
N PRO A 193 17.37 20.17 26.60
CA PRO A 193 17.82 21.55 26.76
C PRO A 193 19.24 21.60 27.33
N LEU A 194 20.15 22.21 26.56
CA LEU A 194 21.53 22.49 26.99
C LEU A 194 21.83 23.98 26.79
N ALA A 195 22.65 24.54 27.68
CA ALA A 195 23.06 25.94 27.66
C ALA A 195 24.55 26.14 27.36
N SER A 196 25.38 25.10 27.44
CA SER A 196 26.83 25.22 27.20
C SER A 196 27.49 23.89 26.79
N ALA A 197 28.71 23.97 26.29
CA ALA A 197 29.58 22.82 26.04
C ALA A 197 29.91 22.06 27.33
N ALA A 198 29.99 22.76 28.47
CA ALA A 198 30.21 22.13 29.77
C ALA A 198 29.02 21.22 30.17
N GLU A 199 27.78 21.68 29.99
CA GLU A 199 26.59 20.85 30.22
C GLU A 199 26.51 19.68 29.23
N TYR A 200 26.95 19.87 27.99
CA TYR A 200 27.06 18.77 27.02
C TYR A 200 28.10 17.72 27.45
N ASP A 201 29.25 18.15 27.95
CA ASP A 201 30.30 17.25 28.44
C ASP A 201 29.86 16.51 29.71
N GLU A 202 29.11 17.17 30.61
CA GLU A 202 28.49 16.53 31.77
C GLU A 202 27.46 15.48 31.34
N LEU A 203 26.59 15.79 30.38
CA LEU A 203 25.63 14.82 29.82
C LEU A 203 26.34 13.58 29.26
N LEU A 204 27.42 13.77 28.49
CA LEU A 204 28.20 12.65 27.97
C LEU A 204 28.89 11.85 29.08
N ALA A 205 29.46 12.54 30.07
CA ALA A 205 30.10 11.90 31.22
C ALA A 205 29.10 11.06 32.02
N ASP A 206 27.86 11.55 32.21
CA ASP A 206 26.79 10.81 32.88
C ASP A 206 26.35 9.58 32.07
N LEU A 207 26.17 9.73 30.75
CA LEU A 207 25.82 8.60 29.87
C LEU A 207 26.91 7.51 29.87
N ILE A 208 28.18 7.90 29.83
CA ILE A 208 29.32 6.97 29.90
C ILE A 208 29.43 6.36 31.31
N GLY A 209 29.35 7.19 32.36
CA GLY A 209 29.47 6.78 33.75
C GLY A 209 28.36 5.84 34.21
N SER A 210 27.17 5.95 33.62
CA SER A 210 26.05 5.02 33.83
C SER A 210 26.27 3.64 33.18
N GLY A 211 27.22 3.53 32.25
CA GLY A 211 27.46 2.32 31.45
C GLY A 211 26.46 2.11 30.33
N VAL A 212 25.53 3.05 30.09
CA VAL A 212 24.54 2.97 29.00
C VAL A 212 25.22 3.11 27.63
N ILE A 213 26.21 3.98 27.51
CA ILE A 213 27.10 4.05 26.34
C ILE A 213 28.54 3.75 26.74
N ALA A 214 29.31 3.14 25.83
CA ALA A 214 30.68 2.73 26.12
C ALA A 214 31.70 3.86 25.98
N ASP A 215 31.47 4.81 25.08
CA ASP A 215 32.36 5.92 24.78
C ASP A 215 31.61 7.11 24.14
N ALA A 216 32.27 8.26 24.03
CA ALA A 216 31.66 9.47 23.45
C ALA A 216 31.29 9.33 21.97
N LYS A 217 31.86 8.37 21.22
CA LYS A 217 31.49 8.16 19.81
C LYS A 217 30.09 7.54 19.69
N MET A 218 29.57 6.95 20.76
CA MET A 218 28.19 6.47 20.86
C MET A 218 27.17 7.58 21.16
N ALA A 219 27.56 8.86 21.12
CA ALA A 219 26.62 9.97 21.24
C ALA A 219 25.82 10.15 19.94
N TYR A 220 24.73 9.40 19.76
CA TYR A 220 23.98 9.27 18.51
C TYR A 220 22.92 10.36 18.27
N PHE A 221 23.11 11.53 18.86
CA PHE A 221 22.17 12.65 18.75
C PHE A 221 21.97 13.10 17.30
N ASP A 222 20.76 13.58 16.98
CA ASP A 222 20.37 13.99 15.62
C ASP A 222 21.28 15.07 15.03
N VAL A 223 21.79 15.95 15.91
CA VAL A 223 22.84 16.94 15.65
C VAL A 223 23.72 17.06 16.90
N ARG A 224 25.03 17.18 16.73
CA ARG A 224 25.97 17.31 17.86
C ARG A 224 27.21 18.15 17.52
N PRO A 225 27.87 18.76 18.53
CA PRO A 225 29.27 19.16 18.36
C PRO A 225 30.13 17.93 18.05
N SER A 226 30.98 18.01 17.02
CA SER A 226 31.89 16.91 16.69
C SER A 226 32.92 16.69 17.82
N ALA A 227 33.24 15.42 18.08
CA ALA A 227 34.23 15.03 19.08
C ALA A 227 35.68 15.16 18.56
N HIS A 228 35.88 15.34 17.25
CA HIS A 228 37.20 15.27 16.62
C HIS A 228 37.51 16.49 15.72
N ALA A 229 36.52 17.32 15.41
CA ALA A 229 36.67 18.52 14.59
C ALA A 229 35.91 19.72 15.21
N PRO A 230 36.35 20.97 14.98
CA PRO A 230 35.64 22.17 15.43
C PRO A 230 34.41 22.46 14.53
N THR A 231 33.48 21.52 14.51
CA THR A 231 32.31 21.53 13.62
C THR A 231 31.04 21.16 14.37
N LEU A 232 29.90 21.61 13.85
CA LEU A 232 28.61 21.02 14.15
C LEU A 232 28.30 19.92 13.13
N GLU A 233 27.85 18.77 13.61
CA GLU A 233 27.67 17.55 12.83
C GLU A 233 26.18 17.16 12.78
N LEU A 234 25.61 17.12 11.58
CA LEU A 234 24.26 16.63 11.29
C LEU A 234 24.29 15.11 11.07
N ARG A 235 23.47 14.35 11.79
CA ARG A 235 23.43 12.87 11.73
C ARG A 235 22.06 12.26 11.45
N VAL A 236 21.02 13.10 11.40
CA VAL A 236 19.62 12.66 11.23
C VAL A 236 19.35 12.02 9.87
N CYS A 237 20.09 12.41 8.82
CA CYS A 237 19.81 12.05 7.44
C CYS A 237 20.16 10.60 7.09
N ASP A 238 19.35 9.98 6.24
CA ASP A 238 19.74 8.76 5.52
C ASP A 238 20.84 9.06 4.51
N ALA A 239 21.58 8.04 4.08
CA ALA A 239 22.42 8.15 2.89
C ALA A 239 21.58 8.43 1.64
N THR A 240 22.05 9.27 0.72
CA THR A 240 21.28 9.68 -0.47
C THR A 240 21.91 9.19 -1.78
N PRO A 241 21.19 8.45 -2.65
CA PRO A 241 21.77 7.95 -3.91
C PRO A 241 22.22 9.07 -4.83
N VAL A 242 21.46 10.16 -4.91
CA VAL A 242 21.79 11.32 -5.72
C VAL A 242 22.69 12.26 -4.92
N VAL A 243 23.86 12.61 -5.46
CA VAL A 243 24.83 13.51 -4.80
C VAL A 243 24.24 14.89 -4.56
N ASP A 244 23.49 15.42 -5.53
CA ASP A 244 22.85 16.73 -5.42
C ASP A 244 21.84 16.83 -4.25
N ASP A 245 21.28 15.71 -3.79
CA ASP A 245 20.43 15.69 -2.58
C ASP A 245 21.26 15.92 -1.32
N ALA A 246 22.44 15.29 -1.21
CA ALA A 246 23.37 15.54 -0.12
C ALA A 246 23.87 16.99 -0.12
N VAL A 247 24.13 17.56 -1.31
CA VAL A 247 24.56 18.96 -1.47
C VAL A 247 23.45 19.93 -1.06
N LEU A 248 22.19 19.67 -1.45
CA LEU A 248 21.04 20.45 -0.99
C LEU A 248 20.93 20.45 0.54
N ILE A 249 21.02 19.27 1.15
CA ILE A 249 20.96 19.13 2.61
C ILE A 249 22.13 19.89 3.26
N ALA A 250 23.33 19.83 2.68
CA ALA A 250 24.49 20.56 3.16
C ALA A 250 24.30 22.08 3.11
N GLY A 251 23.75 22.60 2.01
CA GLY A 251 23.45 24.03 1.85
C GLY A 251 22.41 24.53 2.85
N LEU A 252 21.31 23.78 3.01
CA LEU A 252 20.28 24.10 4.00
C LEU A 252 20.82 24.02 5.44
N PHE A 253 21.60 23.00 5.76
CA PHE A 253 22.20 22.86 7.09
C PHE A 253 23.20 23.98 7.38
N ARG A 254 24.08 24.33 6.43
CA ARG A 254 25.01 25.45 6.55
C ARG A 254 24.29 26.78 6.76
N ALA A 255 23.23 27.04 6.00
CA ALA A 255 22.42 28.23 6.16
C ALA A 255 21.68 28.26 7.50
N LEU A 256 21.19 27.12 8.00
CA LEU A 256 20.60 27.00 9.34
C LEU A 256 21.62 27.33 10.45
N VAL A 257 22.85 26.81 10.34
CA VAL A 257 23.93 27.12 11.28
C VAL A 257 24.19 28.63 11.30
N ARG A 258 24.33 29.24 10.12
CA ARG A 258 24.57 30.69 10.01
C ARG A 258 23.41 31.54 10.50
N ALA A 259 22.17 31.17 10.18
CA ALA A 259 20.99 31.85 10.69
C ALA A 259 20.95 31.81 12.23
N ALA A 260 21.22 30.65 12.83
CA ALA A 260 21.29 30.50 14.28
C ALA A 260 22.42 31.34 14.90
N GLU A 261 23.61 31.43 14.28
CA GLU A 261 24.68 32.34 14.74
C GLU A 261 24.23 33.80 14.79
N ILE A 262 23.51 34.26 13.75
CA ILE A 262 22.98 35.62 13.67
C ILE A 262 21.96 35.86 14.79
N GLU A 263 21.05 34.91 15.02
CA GLU A 263 20.05 34.98 16.09
C GLU A 263 20.70 35.03 17.49
N ILE A 264 21.71 34.18 17.72
CA ILE A 264 22.48 34.14 18.97
C ILE A 264 23.16 35.49 19.21
N THR A 265 23.85 36.01 18.20
CA THR A 265 24.55 37.30 18.27
C THR A 265 23.59 38.46 18.51
N ALA A 266 22.38 38.39 17.93
CA ALA A 266 21.32 39.36 18.14
C ALA A 266 20.59 39.21 19.50
N GLY A 267 20.89 38.18 20.28
CA GLY A 267 20.25 37.91 21.57
C GLY A 267 18.78 37.47 21.44
N LEU A 268 18.40 36.88 20.30
CA LEU A 268 17.05 36.40 20.08
C LEU A 268 16.77 35.13 20.90
N PRO A 269 15.59 35.01 21.52
CA PRO A 269 15.23 33.83 22.30
C PRO A 269 15.06 32.62 21.38
N ARG A 270 15.62 31.47 21.78
CA ARG A 270 15.38 30.21 21.07
C ARG A 270 13.96 29.71 21.28
N GLN A 271 13.39 29.10 20.25
CA GLN A 271 12.16 28.33 20.38
C GLN A 271 12.47 26.98 21.04
N VAL A 272 11.78 26.65 22.14
CA VAL A 272 11.91 25.36 22.81
C VAL A 272 10.79 24.43 22.35
N LEU A 273 11.15 23.36 21.67
CA LEU A 273 10.25 22.25 21.36
C LEU A 273 10.26 21.25 22.52
N PRO A 274 9.11 20.89 23.10
CA PRO A 274 9.03 19.75 24.00
C PRO A 274 9.61 18.48 23.34
N PRO A 275 10.48 17.70 24.01
CA PRO A 275 11.09 16.52 23.43
C PRO A 275 10.10 15.50 22.81
N PRO A 276 8.90 15.25 23.39
CA PRO A 276 7.91 14.39 22.75
C PRO A 276 7.43 14.91 21.39
N LEU A 277 7.34 16.24 21.20
CA LEU A 277 6.95 16.83 19.92
C LEU A 277 8.07 16.76 18.90
N HIS A 278 9.34 16.96 19.31
CA HIS A 278 10.48 16.73 18.41
C HIS A 278 10.52 15.28 17.92
N ARG A 279 10.40 14.32 18.84
CA ARG A 279 10.35 12.89 18.48
C ARG A 279 9.20 12.57 17.54
N ALA A 280 8.00 13.13 17.77
CA ALA A 280 6.86 12.96 16.90
C ALA A 280 7.10 13.57 15.50
N ALA A 281 7.74 14.73 15.42
CA ALA A 281 8.07 15.38 14.16
C ALA A 281 9.08 14.56 13.33
N ILE A 282 10.14 14.05 13.98
CA ILE A 282 11.11 13.13 13.34
C ILE A 282 10.42 11.85 12.88
N TRP A 283 9.57 11.24 13.72
CA TRP A 283 8.83 10.04 13.34
C TRP A 283 7.90 10.28 12.14
N GLN A 284 7.21 11.43 12.11
CA GLN A 284 6.31 11.77 11.01
C GLN A 284 7.07 12.01 9.70
N ALA A 285 8.22 12.67 9.76
CA ALA A 285 9.13 12.81 8.61
C ALA A 285 9.66 11.44 8.13
N ALA A 286 10.07 10.57 9.05
CA ALA A 286 10.50 9.21 8.73
C ALA A 286 9.38 8.38 8.08
N ARG A 287 8.12 8.58 8.52
CA ARG A 287 6.96 7.83 8.00
C ARG A 287 6.54 8.26 6.61
N GLY A 288 6.48 9.58 6.36
CA GLY A 288 5.90 10.16 5.15
C GLY A 288 6.90 10.63 4.10
N GLY A 289 8.15 10.94 4.49
CA GLY A 289 9.11 11.58 3.58
C GLY A 289 8.52 12.86 2.96
N LEU A 290 8.75 13.07 1.66
CA LEU A 290 8.14 14.17 0.89
C LEU A 290 6.69 13.91 0.47
N SER A 291 6.20 12.68 0.59
CA SER A 291 4.83 12.29 0.20
C SER A 291 3.80 12.46 1.34
N GLY A 292 4.25 12.68 2.58
CA GLY A 292 3.40 12.93 3.75
C GLY A 292 3.51 14.37 4.27
N PRO A 293 2.62 14.77 5.20
CA PRO A 293 2.76 16.05 5.88
C PRO A 293 3.93 16.03 6.87
N LEU A 294 4.56 17.18 7.08
CA LEU A 294 5.60 17.41 8.09
C LEU A 294 5.06 18.25 9.25
N LEU A 295 5.67 18.11 10.43
CA LEU A 295 5.41 18.98 11.57
C LEU A 295 6.50 20.06 11.61
N VAL A 296 6.19 21.24 11.04
CA VAL A 296 7.13 22.36 10.99
C VAL A 296 7.10 23.16 12.30
N GLY A 297 8.28 23.58 12.75
CA GLY A 297 8.55 24.18 14.05
C GLY A 297 7.66 25.37 14.42
N SER A 298 6.63 25.12 15.24
CA SER A 298 5.96 26.14 16.05
C SER A 298 5.68 25.58 17.44
N ALA A 299 5.30 26.42 18.40
CA ALA A 299 4.88 25.94 19.74
C ALA A 299 3.67 24.99 19.68
N HIS A 300 2.89 25.05 18.60
CA HIS A 300 1.72 24.22 18.34
C HIS A 300 1.77 23.70 16.90
N PRO A 301 2.65 22.72 16.61
CA PRO A 301 2.90 22.27 15.25
C PRO A 301 1.62 21.72 14.63
N ARG A 302 1.37 22.07 13.36
CA ARG A 302 0.29 21.53 12.55
C ARG A 302 0.89 20.74 11.39
N PRO A 303 0.17 19.72 10.87
CA PRO A 303 0.57 19.06 9.63
C PRO A 303 0.64 20.07 8.48
N THR A 304 1.81 20.17 7.84
CA THR A 304 2.08 21.03 6.69
C THR A 304 2.55 20.14 5.53
N PRO A 305 2.03 20.30 4.30
CA PRO A 305 2.56 19.58 3.15
C PRO A 305 4.08 19.76 3.01
N ALA A 306 4.82 18.67 2.73
CA ALA A 306 6.29 18.74 2.64
C ALA A 306 6.79 19.80 1.63
N LEU A 307 6.08 19.97 0.52
CA LEU A 307 6.35 21.00 -0.48
C LEU A 307 6.35 22.41 0.12
N GLU A 308 5.33 22.73 0.92
CA GLU A 308 5.21 24.04 1.59
C GLU A 308 6.28 24.19 2.67
N ALA A 309 6.58 23.13 3.41
CA ALA A 309 7.61 23.13 4.44
C ALA A 309 9.01 23.40 3.88
N VAL A 310 9.40 22.73 2.79
CA VAL A 310 10.70 22.92 2.13
C VAL A 310 10.82 24.32 1.53
N ARG A 311 9.82 24.78 0.78
CA ARG A 311 9.82 26.12 0.19
C ARG A 311 9.86 27.22 1.25
N GLY A 312 9.08 27.06 2.32
CA GLY A 312 9.08 28.00 3.45
C GLY A 312 10.42 28.07 4.16
N LEU A 313 11.14 26.95 4.27
CA LEU A 313 12.51 26.93 4.81
C LEU A 313 13.49 27.68 3.91
N VAL A 314 13.47 27.42 2.60
CA VAL A 314 14.33 28.12 1.62
C VAL A 314 14.05 29.63 1.63
N GLU A 315 12.78 30.03 1.62
CA GLU A 315 12.37 31.43 1.71
C GLU A 315 12.91 32.09 2.98
N THR A 316 12.77 31.43 4.13
CA THR A 316 13.28 31.92 5.42
C THR A 316 14.81 32.09 5.41
N LEU A 317 15.52 31.14 4.79
CA LEU A 317 16.98 31.14 4.74
C LEU A 317 17.57 31.98 3.60
N SER A 318 16.74 32.55 2.71
CA SER A 318 17.20 33.24 1.49
C SER A 318 18.24 34.33 1.75
N PRO A 319 18.12 35.21 2.76
CA PRO A 319 19.12 36.24 3.01
C PRO A 319 20.50 35.68 3.38
N VAL A 320 20.52 34.57 4.13
CA VAL A 320 21.76 33.91 4.55
C VAL A 320 22.34 33.08 3.41
N LEU A 321 21.51 32.42 2.63
CA LEU A 321 21.94 31.71 1.42
C LEU A 321 22.58 32.67 0.41
N ASP A 322 22.04 33.88 0.26
CA ASP A 322 22.61 34.93 -0.59
C ASP A 322 23.97 35.41 -0.06
N GLU A 323 24.09 35.63 1.26
CA GLU A 323 25.37 35.96 1.94
C GLU A 323 26.45 34.89 1.66
N LEU A 324 26.06 33.62 1.64
CA LEU A 324 26.96 32.48 1.42
C LEU A 324 27.25 32.21 -0.07
N GLY A 325 26.51 32.83 -0.99
CA GLY A 325 26.58 32.55 -2.42
C GLY A 325 25.93 31.22 -2.84
N ASP A 326 25.06 30.66 -1.99
CA ASP A 326 24.41 29.35 -2.18
C ASP A 326 22.97 29.46 -2.69
N LEU A 327 22.39 30.66 -2.74
CA LEU A 327 20.95 30.86 -2.96
C LEU A 327 20.45 30.22 -4.26
N ASP A 328 21.11 30.50 -5.38
CA ASP A 328 20.67 30.00 -6.69
C ASP A 328 20.76 28.47 -6.74
N GLU A 329 21.88 27.90 -6.27
CA GLU A 329 22.11 26.45 -6.24
C GLU A 329 21.10 25.74 -5.32
N VAL A 330 20.87 26.25 -4.11
CA VAL A 330 19.91 25.66 -3.17
C VAL A 330 18.47 25.78 -3.69
N CYS A 331 18.10 26.90 -4.31
CA CYS A 331 16.77 27.06 -4.91
C CYS A 331 16.56 26.06 -6.05
N GLU A 332 17.53 25.92 -6.95
CA GLU A 332 17.47 24.98 -8.07
C GLU A 332 17.38 23.53 -7.58
N LEU A 333 18.24 23.15 -6.64
CA LEU A 333 18.27 21.81 -6.07
C LEU A 333 17.00 21.48 -5.28
N ALA A 334 16.47 22.43 -4.50
CA ALA A 334 15.23 22.24 -3.75
C ALA A 334 14.04 21.99 -4.67
N GLU A 335 13.85 22.83 -5.70
CA GLU A 335 12.76 22.65 -6.66
C GLU A 335 12.92 21.36 -7.47
N THR A 336 14.17 20.98 -7.79
CA THR A 336 14.49 19.71 -8.47
C THR A 336 14.12 18.51 -7.61
N ALA A 337 14.56 18.48 -6.34
CA ALA A 337 14.25 17.41 -5.41
C ALA A 337 12.74 17.29 -5.15
N LEU A 338 12.03 18.42 -5.03
CA LEU A 338 10.58 18.46 -4.87
C LEU A 338 9.82 17.98 -6.13
N ALA A 339 10.32 18.29 -7.32
CA ALA A 339 9.73 17.84 -8.58
C ALA A 339 9.99 16.35 -8.87
N ARG A 340 11.13 15.82 -8.42
CA ARG A 340 11.53 14.43 -8.62
C ARG A 340 11.01 13.49 -7.53
N GLY A 341 10.85 14.00 -6.31
CA GLY A 341 10.65 13.18 -5.10
C GLY A 341 11.99 12.71 -4.51
N ASN A 342 11.95 12.28 -3.24
CA ASN A 342 13.13 11.74 -2.56
C ASN A 342 13.44 10.32 -3.05
N SER A 343 14.53 9.71 -2.56
CA SER A 343 14.90 8.36 -3.00
C SER A 343 13.85 7.31 -2.64
N ALA A 344 13.19 7.43 -1.48
CA ALA A 344 12.13 6.50 -1.10
C ALA A 344 10.95 6.51 -2.09
N ASP A 345 10.55 7.69 -2.58
CA ASP A 345 9.51 7.84 -3.60
C ASP A 345 9.91 7.15 -4.91
N ARG A 346 11.17 7.33 -5.34
CA ARG A 346 11.69 6.73 -6.57
C ARG A 346 11.87 5.22 -6.48
N GLN A 347 12.35 4.71 -5.35
CA GLN A 347 12.46 3.28 -5.08
C GLN A 347 11.10 2.59 -5.16
N ARG A 348 10.07 3.14 -4.50
CA ARG A 348 8.70 2.62 -4.60
C ARG A 348 8.17 2.72 -6.02
N ALA A 349 8.49 3.79 -6.74
CA ALA A 349 8.07 3.92 -8.13
C ALA A 349 8.71 2.86 -9.05
N ALA A 350 9.98 2.50 -8.84
CA ALA A 350 10.64 1.42 -9.56
C ALA A 350 10.03 0.06 -9.21
N TYR A 351 9.74 -0.20 -7.93
CA TYR A 351 9.08 -1.45 -7.52
C TYR A 351 7.69 -1.59 -8.14
N VAL A 352 6.90 -0.50 -8.18
CA VAL A 352 5.55 -0.53 -8.74
C VAL A 352 5.53 -0.98 -10.20
N GLU A 353 6.59 -0.86 -10.99
CA GLU A 353 6.54 -1.26 -12.41
C GLU A 353 6.40 -2.77 -12.60
N ARG A 354 7.18 -3.57 -11.85
CA ARG A 354 7.23 -5.04 -12.02
C ARG A 354 7.02 -5.84 -10.73
N GLY A 355 6.98 -5.19 -9.57
CA GLY A 355 6.97 -5.83 -8.26
C GLY A 355 8.28 -6.52 -7.91
N ASP A 356 9.40 -6.08 -8.51
CA ASP A 356 10.72 -6.70 -8.36
C ASP A 356 11.69 -5.77 -7.63
N LEU A 357 12.31 -6.28 -6.57
CA LEU A 357 13.33 -5.54 -5.83
C LEU A 357 14.64 -5.40 -6.61
N ASP A 358 14.90 -6.23 -7.61
CA ASP A 358 16.10 -6.08 -8.45
C ASP A 358 16.04 -4.81 -9.29
N ASP A 359 14.84 -4.36 -9.66
CA ASP A 359 14.65 -3.04 -10.28
C ASP A 359 15.00 -1.90 -9.33
N VAL A 360 14.59 -2.04 -8.07
CA VAL A 360 14.90 -1.06 -7.02
C VAL A 360 16.41 -1.04 -6.76
N MET A 361 17.05 -2.20 -6.66
CA MET A 361 18.49 -2.33 -6.50
C MET A 361 19.26 -1.73 -7.68
N ARG A 362 18.84 -2.05 -8.92
CA ARG A 362 19.40 -1.45 -10.14
C ARG A 362 19.27 0.06 -10.15
N LEU A 363 18.10 0.59 -9.77
CA LEU A 363 17.88 2.03 -9.66
C LEU A 363 18.87 2.67 -8.68
N VAL A 364 18.94 2.19 -7.43
CA VAL A 364 19.75 2.86 -6.40
C VAL A 364 21.25 2.74 -6.67
N VAL A 365 21.69 1.61 -7.25
CA VAL A 365 23.08 1.45 -7.71
C VAL A 365 23.37 2.41 -8.87
N ALA A 366 22.49 2.48 -9.87
CA ALA A 366 22.66 3.38 -11.01
C ALA A 366 22.64 4.86 -10.61
N GLU A 367 21.78 5.26 -9.65
CA GLU A 367 21.76 6.62 -9.12
C GLU A 367 23.02 6.94 -8.31
N THR A 368 23.51 5.98 -7.51
CA THR A 368 24.71 6.19 -6.67
C THR A 368 25.99 6.27 -7.50
N GLN A 369 26.10 5.44 -8.54
CA GLN A 369 27.30 5.34 -9.40
C GLN A 369 27.24 6.24 -10.64
N GLY A 370 26.04 6.63 -11.06
CA GLY A 370 25.77 7.32 -12.32
C GLY A 370 25.60 8.82 -12.19
N ASP A 371 24.54 9.37 -12.81
CA ASP A 371 24.36 10.82 -12.93
C ASP A 371 24.14 11.50 -11.57
N THR A 372 25.11 12.33 -11.23
CA THR A 372 25.21 13.13 -10.01
C THR A 372 23.99 14.02 -9.72
N ARG A 373 23.21 14.40 -10.74
CA ARG A 373 22.00 15.25 -10.58
C ARG A 373 20.73 14.46 -10.24
N GLY A 374 20.73 13.16 -10.51
CA GLY A 374 19.51 12.35 -10.58
C GLY A 374 18.61 12.81 -11.72
N ARG A 375 17.91 11.87 -12.38
CA ARG A 375 17.00 12.26 -13.47
C ARG A 375 15.79 12.99 -12.92
N THR A 376 15.51 14.18 -13.43
CA THR A 376 14.31 14.94 -13.06
C THR A 376 13.18 14.59 -14.02
N PRO A 377 11.93 14.47 -13.55
CA PRO A 377 10.80 14.44 -14.45
C PRO A 377 10.75 15.76 -15.25
N GLY A 378 11.16 15.74 -16.52
CA GLY A 378 11.37 16.96 -17.31
C GLY A 378 12.68 17.07 -18.10
N ASP A 379 13.65 16.16 -17.92
CA ASP A 379 14.81 16.07 -18.86
C ASP A 379 14.37 15.62 -20.27
N GLU A 380 13.15 15.08 -20.39
CA GLU A 380 12.31 15.18 -21.57
C GLU A 380 11.27 16.29 -21.35
N PRO A 381 11.16 17.27 -22.26
CA PRO A 381 10.19 18.35 -22.09
C PRO A 381 8.78 17.75 -22.06
N ASP A 382 7.97 18.10 -21.03
CA ASP A 382 6.50 17.91 -20.94
C ASP A 382 5.94 16.82 -19.98
N GLU A 383 6.64 16.41 -18.90
CA GLU A 383 6.13 15.37 -17.96
C GLU A 383 5.17 15.84 -16.83
N ARG A 384 4.86 17.14 -16.68
CA ARG A 384 3.78 17.59 -15.77
C ARG A 384 2.42 17.42 -16.48
N VAL A 385 1.94 16.19 -16.53
CA VAL A 385 0.91 15.79 -17.51
C VAL A 385 -0.52 16.25 -17.16
N VAL A 386 -0.84 16.62 -15.91
CA VAL A 386 -2.23 16.99 -15.54
C VAL A 386 -2.36 18.38 -14.90
N PRO A 387 -2.64 19.44 -15.70
CA PRO A 387 -2.89 20.77 -15.17
C PRO A 387 -4.05 20.78 -14.16
N ARG A 388 -3.82 21.36 -12.98
CA ARG A 388 -4.83 21.54 -11.91
C ARG A 388 -5.39 20.24 -11.31
N TYR A 389 -4.69 19.12 -11.47
CA TYR A 389 -5.01 17.89 -10.74
C TYR A 389 -4.70 18.08 -9.25
N ALA A 390 -5.70 17.86 -8.39
CA ALA A 390 -5.46 17.86 -6.95
C ALA A 390 -4.71 16.57 -6.60
N ILE A 391 -3.44 16.68 -6.23
CA ILE A 391 -2.62 15.53 -5.85
C ILE A 391 -3.08 15.01 -4.49
N ARG A 392 -3.22 13.69 -4.35
CA ARG A 392 -3.54 13.02 -3.09
C ARG A 392 -2.47 11.97 -2.76
N ALA A 393 -2.21 11.78 -1.47
CA ALA A 393 -1.49 10.60 -1.01
C ALA A 393 -2.27 9.35 -1.43
N GLY A 394 -1.57 8.33 -1.92
CA GLY A 394 -2.20 7.11 -2.40
C GLY A 394 -2.79 7.16 -3.81
N ASP A 395 -2.46 8.16 -4.62
CA ASP A 395 -2.90 8.17 -6.02
C ASP A 395 -2.16 7.11 -6.85
N GLU A 396 -2.94 6.25 -7.51
CA GLU A 396 -2.45 5.10 -8.27
C GLU A 396 -1.88 5.49 -9.64
N ALA A 397 -2.18 6.68 -10.14
CA ALA A 397 -1.77 7.12 -11.47
C ALA A 397 -0.82 8.31 -11.46
N VAL A 398 -0.87 9.15 -10.43
CA VAL A 398 -0.08 10.40 -10.36
C VAL A 398 0.79 10.39 -9.10
N ARG A 399 2.07 10.74 -9.24
CA ARG A 399 2.99 10.89 -8.09
C ARG A 399 2.66 12.16 -7.29
N SER A 400 3.18 12.26 -6.07
CA SER A 400 3.10 13.48 -5.24
C SER A 400 3.64 14.74 -5.93
N THR A 401 4.47 14.54 -6.96
CA THR A 401 5.08 15.58 -7.79
C THR A 401 4.19 16.07 -8.94
N GLY A 402 3.04 15.43 -9.19
CA GLY A 402 2.12 15.77 -10.28
C GLY A 402 2.45 15.09 -11.62
N VAL A 403 3.43 14.21 -11.64
CA VAL A 403 3.86 13.44 -12.82
C VAL A 403 3.10 12.11 -12.87
N ALA A 404 2.66 11.71 -14.06
CA ALA A 404 2.04 10.40 -14.25
C ALA A 404 3.04 9.28 -13.91
N ARG A 405 2.58 8.25 -13.19
CA ARG A 405 3.35 7.04 -12.98
C ARG A 405 3.57 6.34 -14.34
N PRO A 406 4.70 5.63 -14.52
CA PRO A 406 5.07 5.00 -15.79
C PRO A 406 3.94 4.19 -16.44
N ALA A 407 3.25 3.35 -15.67
CA ALA A 407 2.11 2.55 -16.14
C ALA A 407 0.94 3.38 -16.70
N TYR A 408 0.78 4.62 -16.23
CA TYR A 408 -0.29 5.52 -16.65
C TYR A 408 0.17 6.58 -17.66
N ARG A 409 1.46 6.64 -18.04
CA ARG A 409 2.01 7.70 -18.88
C ARG A 409 1.24 7.84 -20.20
N ASP A 410 1.08 6.74 -20.94
CA ASP A 410 0.41 6.73 -22.25
C ASP A 410 -1.07 7.10 -22.15
N LEU A 411 -1.73 6.66 -21.06
CA LEU A 411 -3.12 6.97 -20.79
C LEU A 411 -3.30 8.47 -20.52
N VAL A 412 -2.47 9.04 -19.65
CA VAL A 412 -2.59 10.45 -19.27
C VAL A 412 -2.22 11.34 -20.47
N GLU A 413 -1.22 10.95 -21.25
CA GLU A 413 -0.88 11.63 -22.50
C GLU A 413 -2.02 11.58 -23.53
N HIS A 414 -2.67 10.42 -23.69
CA HIS A 414 -3.83 10.29 -24.57
C HIS A 414 -4.97 11.23 -24.15
N VAL A 415 -5.30 11.28 -22.85
CA VAL A 415 -6.33 12.19 -22.34
C VAL A 415 -5.95 13.66 -22.59
N ARG A 416 -4.66 13.99 -22.46
CA ARG A 416 -4.11 15.33 -22.73
C ARG A 416 -4.24 15.72 -24.20
N VAL A 417 -3.79 14.85 -25.11
CA VAL A 417 -3.84 15.05 -26.57
C VAL A 417 -5.28 15.13 -27.08
N THR A 418 -6.19 14.34 -26.51
CA THR A 418 -7.61 14.37 -26.87
C THR A 418 -8.25 15.74 -26.61
N GLY A 419 -7.82 16.44 -25.55
CA GLY A 419 -8.33 17.75 -25.20
C GLY A 419 -9.79 17.76 -24.73
N LEU A 420 -10.27 18.92 -24.27
CA LEU A 420 -11.59 19.06 -23.65
C LEU A 420 -12.75 18.75 -24.60
N ASP A 421 -12.66 19.24 -25.84
CA ASP A 421 -13.71 19.06 -26.85
C ASP A 421 -13.82 17.58 -27.26
N GLY A 422 -12.68 16.93 -27.51
CA GLY A 422 -12.65 15.51 -27.84
C GLY A 422 -13.18 14.64 -26.71
N ILE A 423 -12.89 15.00 -25.46
CA ILE A 423 -13.43 14.33 -24.27
C ILE A 423 -14.95 14.52 -24.17
N ALA A 424 -15.45 15.73 -24.39
CA ALA A 424 -16.88 16.02 -24.31
C ALA A 424 -17.68 15.20 -25.35
N GLU A 425 -17.14 15.05 -26.57
CA GLU A 425 -17.72 14.18 -27.60
C GLU A 425 -17.79 12.71 -27.15
N ARG A 426 -16.71 12.20 -26.54
CA ARG A 426 -16.64 10.83 -26.00
C ARG A 426 -17.62 10.61 -24.85
N VAL A 427 -17.83 11.61 -23.99
CA VAL A 427 -18.85 11.59 -22.93
C VAL A 427 -20.26 11.44 -23.51
N VAL A 428 -20.58 12.18 -24.58
CA VAL A 428 -21.88 12.04 -25.27
C VAL A 428 -22.03 10.67 -25.92
N ALA A 429 -20.96 10.14 -26.53
CA ALA A 429 -20.96 8.81 -27.13
C ALA A 429 -21.16 7.70 -26.08
N ARG A 430 -20.50 7.81 -24.92
CA ARG A 430 -20.73 6.94 -23.75
C ARG A 430 -22.20 6.95 -23.34
N ASP A 431 -22.79 8.12 -23.13
CA ASP A 431 -24.16 8.23 -22.64
C ASP A 431 -25.16 7.60 -23.63
N ARG A 432 -24.91 7.77 -24.93
CA ARG A 432 -25.67 7.10 -25.98
C ARG A 432 -25.50 5.57 -25.92
N TRP A 433 -24.27 5.08 -25.83
CA TRP A 433 -23.98 3.65 -25.77
C TRP A 433 -24.66 2.99 -24.57
N THR A 434 -24.58 3.63 -23.39
CA THR A 434 -25.22 3.16 -22.15
C THR A 434 -26.73 3.03 -22.32
N GLN A 435 -27.38 4.01 -22.97
CA GLN A 435 -28.82 3.97 -23.25
C GLN A 435 -29.19 2.86 -24.26
N GLU A 436 -28.46 2.76 -25.37
CA GLU A 436 -28.72 1.78 -26.43
C GLU A 436 -28.52 0.32 -25.96
N ASN A 437 -27.58 0.10 -25.03
CA ASN A 437 -27.27 -1.22 -24.48
C ASN A 437 -28.04 -1.56 -23.20
N GLU A 438 -28.94 -0.66 -22.76
CA GLU A 438 -29.69 -0.79 -21.50
C GLU A 438 -28.78 -1.07 -20.30
N LEU A 439 -27.59 -0.45 -20.28
CA LEU A 439 -26.64 -0.57 -19.17
C LEU A 439 -27.18 0.26 -17.99
N ASP A 440 -28.08 -0.38 -17.24
CA ASP A 440 -28.81 0.20 -16.11
C ASP A 440 -28.63 -0.61 -14.82
N PHE A 441 -28.95 0.05 -13.70
CA PHE A 441 -29.00 -0.56 -12.37
C PHE A 441 -30.27 -0.14 -11.64
N GLY A 442 -30.89 -1.06 -10.93
CA GLY A 442 -32.11 -0.81 -10.15
C GLY A 442 -31.81 -0.24 -8.77
N VAL A 443 -32.33 0.96 -8.46
CA VAL A 443 -32.28 1.60 -7.14
C VAL A 443 -33.71 1.97 -6.71
N ASP A 444 -34.16 1.45 -5.57
CA ASP A 444 -35.51 1.71 -5.01
C ASP A 444 -36.66 1.49 -6.01
N GLY A 445 -36.55 0.44 -6.84
CA GLY A 445 -37.54 0.11 -7.87
C GLY A 445 -37.51 1.01 -9.11
N ARG A 446 -36.52 1.90 -9.24
CA ARG A 446 -36.28 2.75 -10.41
C ARG A 446 -34.99 2.34 -11.11
N LYS A 447 -35.03 2.31 -12.45
CA LYS A 447 -33.83 2.11 -13.27
C LYS A 447 -33.08 3.42 -13.41
N GLN A 448 -31.77 3.40 -13.15
CA GLN A 448 -30.87 4.52 -13.40
C GLN A 448 -29.76 4.08 -14.36
N PRO A 449 -29.32 4.95 -15.29
CA PRO A 449 -28.16 4.66 -16.13
C PRO A 449 -26.93 4.39 -15.27
N PHE A 450 -26.15 3.38 -15.64
CA PHE A 450 -24.90 3.08 -14.96
C PHE A 450 -23.84 4.10 -15.36
N ALA A 451 -23.34 4.88 -14.41
CA ALA A 451 -22.33 5.91 -14.68
C ALA A 451 -20.96 5.27 -14.94
N VAL A 452 -20.38 5.52 -16.11
CA VAL A 452 -19.05 5.01 -16.50
C VAL A 452 -18.09 6.17 -16.68
N ASP A 453 -16.93 6.08 -16.03
CA ASP A 453 -15.83 7.00 -16.21
C ASP A 453 -14.91 6.51 -17.34
N LEU A 454 -14.48 7.43 -18.22
CA LEU A 454 -13.70 7.14 -19.42
C LEU A 454 -12.19 6.99 -19.17
N VAL A 455 -11.75 7.07 -17.92
CA VAL A 455 -10.36 6.79 -17.52
C VAL A 455 -10.33 5.41 -16.85
N PRO A 456 -9.73 4.39 -17.49
CA PRO A 456 -9.61 3.07 -16.90
C PRO A 456 -8.65 3.08 -15.70
N ARG A 457 -8.81 2.09 -14.84
CA ARG A 457 -7.89 1.78 -13.75
C ARG A 457 -7.02 0.58 -14.13
N LEU A 458 -5.71 0.71 -14.00
CA LEU A 458 -4.75 -0.35 -14.27
C LEU A 458 -4.47 -1.14 -12.99
N ILE A 459 -4.45 -2.47 -13.11
CA ILE A 459 -3.98 -3.41 -12.10
C ILE A 459 -2.83 -4.20 -12.73
N LEU A 460 -1.63 -4.02 -12.18
CA LEU A 460 -0.39 -4.55 -12.74
C LEU A 460 -0.26 -6.05 -12.48
N ALA A 461 0.56 -6.75 -13.27
CA ALA A 461 0.68 -8.21 -13.21
C ALA A 461 1.05 -8.75 -11.83
N HIS A 462 2.01 -8.12 -11.14
CA HIS A 462 2.40 -8.52 -9.79
C HIS A 462 1.29 -8.25 -8.76
N GLU A 463 0.54 -7.15 -8.90
CA GLU A 463 -0.60 -6.82 -8.02
C GLU A 463 -1.72 -7.84 -8.22
N TRP A 464 -2.00 -8.21 -9.47
CA TRP A 464 -3.00 -9.22 -9.79
C TRP A 464 -2.58 -10.60 -9.28
N THR A 465 -1.30 -10.93 -9.35
CA THR A 465 -0.74 -12.17 -8.78
C THR A 465 -0.88 -12.22 -7.26
N GLU A 466 -0.59 -11.11 -6.56
CA GLU A 466 -0.81 -10.96 -5.11
C GLU A 466 -2.28 -11.21 -4.77
N LEU A 467 -3.20 -10.55 -5.49
CA LEU A 467 -4.63 -10.73 -5.34
C LEU A 467 -5.06 -12.17 -5.64
N GLU A 468 -4.54 -12.80 -6.68
CA GLU A 468 -4.86 -14.19 -7.05
C GLU A 468 -4.49 -15.15 -5.93
N VAL A 469 -3.25 -15.09 -5.43
CA VAL A 469 -2.77 -15.98 -4.37
C VAL A 469 -3.61 -15.80 -3.10
N GLY A 470 -3.86 -14.56 -2.68
CA GLY A 470 -4.61 -14.27 -1.46
C GLY A 470 -6.10 -14.59 -1.54
N LEU A 471 -6.77 -14.26 -2.64
CA LEU A 471 -8.20 -14.52 -2.82
C LEU A 471 -8.47 -16.02 -3.05
N VAL A 472 -7.57 -16.75 -3.70
CA VAL A 472 -7.65 -18.21 -3.80
C VAL A 472 -7.50 -18.86 -2.43
N GLN A 473 -6.55 -18.43 -1.59
CA GLN A 473 -6.46 -18.89 -0.19
C GLN A 473 -7.78 -18.62 0.57
N ARG A 474 -8.25 -17.38 0.52
CA ARG A 474 -9.46 -16.95 1.23
C ARG A 474 -10.70 -17.74 0.80
N SER A 475 -10.89 -17.93 -0.51
CA SER A 475 -12.02 -18.70 -1.05
C SER A 475 -12.04 -20.17 -0.61
N ARG A 476 -10.86 -20.82 -0.52
CA ARG A 476 -10.74 -22.19 -0.01
C ARG A 476 -11.15 -22.28 1.47
N ALA A 477 -10.73 -21.31 2.28
CA ALA A 477 -11.10 -21.27 3.70
C ALA A 477 -12.61 -21.06 3.88
N ILE A 478 -13.22 -20.17 3.08
CA ILE A 478 -14.68 -19.94 3.10
C ILE A 478 -15.45 -21.19 2.65
N GLU A 479 -15.02 -21.85 1.56
CA GLU A 479 -15.66 -23.10 1.11
C GLU A 479 -15.52 -24.22 2.17
N ALA A 480 -14.34 -24.34 2.80
CA ALA A 480 -14.13 -25.31 3.87
C ALA A 480 -15.01 -25.02 5.10
N PHE A 481 -15.15 -23.74 5.46
CA PHE A 481 -16.06 -23.29 6.51
C PHE A 481 -17.51 -23.66 6.21
N LEU A 482 -18.01 -23.29 5.03
CA LEU A 482 -19.38 -23.60 4.60
C LEU A 482 -19.65 -25.12 4.58
N ALA A 483 -18.68 -25.92 4.12
CA ALA A 483 -18.80 -27.37 4.12
C ALA A 483 -18.78 -27.97 5.53
N ASP A 484 -18.03 -27.38 6.47
CA ASP A 484 -17.97 -27.84 7.86
C ASP A 484 -19.25 -27.49 8.63
N VAL A 485 -19.72 -26.24 8.56
CA VAL A 485 -20.86 -25.79 9.37
C VAL A 485 -22.20 -26.44 8.96
N TYR A 486 -22.36 -26.77 7.69
CA TYR A 486 -23.51 -27.55 7.20
C TYR A 486 -23.29 -29.06 7.24
N GLY A 487 -22.12 -29.51 7.72
CA GLY A 487 -21.77 -30.91 7.90
C GLY A 487 -21.40 -31.23 9.36
N PRO A 488 -20.14 -31.62 9.64
CA PRO A 488 -19.74 -32.11 10.94
C PRO A 488 -19.56 -31.03 12.02
N ARG A 489 -19.57 -29.74 11.67
CA ARG A 489 -19.47 -28.60 12.60
C ARG A 489 -18.25 -28.64 13.52
N ARG A 490 -17.09 -29.06 12.99
CA ARG A 490 -15.86 -29.21 13.77
C ARG A 490 -15.35 -27.88 14.31
N ILE A 491 -15.46 -26.80 13.56
CA ILE A 491 -15.00 -25.46 14.01
C ILE A 491 -15.73 -25.00 15.28
N ILE A 492 -16.98 -25.43 15.48
CA ILE A 492 -17.75 -25.19 16.70
C ILE A 492 -17.32 -26.16 17.80
N ALA A 493 -17.21 -27.45 17.48
CA ALA A 493 -16.81 -28.49 18.44
C ALA A 493 -15.41 -28.25 19.03
N ASP A 494 -14.49 -27.73 18.23
CA ASP A 494 -13.11 -27.40 18.61
C ASP A 494 -13.00 -26.03 19.29
N GLY A 495 -14.13 -25.30 19.44
CA GLY A 495 -14.20 -24.05 20.17
C GLY A 495 -13.56 -22.85 19.47
N VAL A 496 -13.24 -22.97 18.18
CA VAL A 496 -12.68 -21.87 17.38
C VAL A 496 -13.73 -20.78 17.14
N LEU A 497 -14.96 -21.19 16.81
CA LEU A 497 -16.12 -20.29 16.76
C LEU A 497 -17.22 -20.74 17.72
N PRO A 498 -17.91 -19.80 18.40
CA PRO A 498 -19.04 -20.14 19.22
C PRO A 498 -20.24 -20.54 18.34
N GLU A 499 -21.06 -21.46 18.85
CA GLU A 499 -22.26 -21.95 18.14
C GLU A 499 -23.20 -20.80 17.74
N SER A 500 -23.36 -19.78 18.59
CA SER A 500 -24.18 -18.61 18.32
C SER A 500 -23.70 -17.76 17.14
N ALA A 501 -22.40 -17.76 16.84
CA ALA A 501 -21.86 -17.03 15.68
C ALA A 501 -22.18 -17.72 14.35
N VAL A 502 -22.61 -18.99 14.38
CA VAL A 502 -22.95 -19.76 13.19
C VAL A 502 -24.47 -19.98 13.13
N LEU A 503 -25.05 -20.65 14.13
CA LEU A 503 -26.48 -21.00 14.12
C LEU A 503 -27.40 -19.80 14.44
N GLY A 504 -26.86 -18.79 15.11
CA GLY A 504 -27.56 -17.53 15.36
C GLY A 504 -27.38 -16.49 14.25
N ALA A 505 -26.61 -16.81 13.21
CA ALA A 505 -26.35 -15.88 12.12
C ALA A 505 -27.60 -15.67 11.25
N PRO A 506 -27.94 -14.44 10.85
CA PRO A 506 -29.08 -14.17 9.95
C PRO A 506 -29.03 -14.96 8.65
N GLY A 507 -27.82 -15.25 8.14
CA GLY A 507 -27.62 -16.07 6.95
C GLY A 507 -27.69 -17.59 7.14
N TRP A 508 -27.91 -18.09 8.37
CA TRP A 508 -28.08 -19.52 8.64
C TRP A 508 -29.43 -20.04 8.12
N ARG A 509 -29.44 -21.29 7.65
CA ARG A 509 -30.60 -21.98 7.06
C ARG A 509 -30.55 -23.46 7.42
N ASP A 510 -31.52 -23.96 8.16
CA ASP A 510 -31.52 -25.35 8.63
C ASP A 510 -31.62 -26.36 7.48
N GLU A 511 -32.40 -26.03 6.45
CA GLU A 511 -32.61 -26.85 5.27
C GLU A 511 -31.30 -27.12 4.53
N ALA A 512 -30.34 -26.19 4.55
CA ALA A 512 -29.05 -26.35 3.88
C ALA A 512 -28.21 -27.52 4.44
N CYS A 513 -28.49 -27.98 5.67
CA CYS A 513 -27.88 -29.20 6.24
C CYS A 513 -28.29 -30.48 5.50
N ARG A 514 -29.37 -30.44 4.70
CA ARG A 514 -29.89 -31.59 3.97
C ARG A 514 -29.17 -31.83 2.65
N LEU A 515 -28.45 -30.82 2.14
CA LEU A 515 -27.68 -30.96 0.91
C LEU A 515 -26.56 -31.99 1.09
N PRO A 516 -26.17 -32.75 0.03
CA PRO A 516 -25.12 -33.74 0.14
C PRO A 516 -23.81 -33.14 0.66
N ALA A 517 -23.08 -33.87 1.52
CA ALA A 517 -21.78 -33.43 2.05
C ALA A 517 -20.73 -33.15 0.94
N THR A 518 -20.93 -33.73 -0.25
CA THR A 518 -20.11 -33.52 -1.44
C THR A 518 -20.41 -32.20 -2.16
N THR A 519 -21.48 -31.49 -1.82
CA THR A 519 -21.88 -30.21 -2.43
C THR A 519 -20.74 -29.20 -2.36
N LEU A 520 -20.45 -28.56 -3.49
CA LEU A 520 -19.61 -27.35 -3.52
C LEU A 520 -20.52 -26.17 -3.19
N ARG A 521 -20.20 -25.44 -2.12
CA ARG A 521 -21.13 -24.46 -1.54
C ARG A 521 -21.07 -23.13 -2.26
N ALA A 522 -19.88 -22.62 -2.54
CA ALA A 522 -19.68 -21.33 -3.20
C ALA A 522 -18.84 -21.47 -4.49
N PRO A 523 -19.39 -21.99 -5.59
CA PRO A 523 -18.69 -22.02 -6.88
C PRO A 523 -18.30 -20.63 -7.41
N ILE A 524 -19.04 -19.57 -7.07
CA ILE A 524 -18.77 -18.20 -7.52
C ILE A 524 -18.65 -17.29 -6.29
N LEU A 525 -17.47 -16.75 -6.03
CA LEU A 525 -17.22 -15.84 -4.90
C LEU A 525 -16.85 -14.46 -5.43
N GLY A 526 -17.39 -13.40 -4.81
CA GLY A 526 -16.99 -12.02 -5.06
C GLY A 526 -16.29 -11.43 -3.85
N PHE A 527 -15.23 -10.65 -4.06
CA PHE A 527 -14.45 -10.01 -3.00
C PHE A 527 -14.35 -8.52 -3.26
N ASP A 528 -14.76 -7.71 -2.29
CA ASP A 528 -14.58 -6.27 -2.30
C ASP A 528 -13.23 -5.93 -1.68
N LEU A 529 -12.40 -5.21 -2.44
CA LEU A 529 -11.02 -4.91 -2.14
C LEU A 529 -10.81 -3.40 -2.17
N VAL A 530 -9.99 -2.92 -1.25
CA VAL A 530 -9.51 -1.54 -1.24
C VAL A 530 -8.01 -1.52 -1.23
N ARG A 531 -7.43 -0.50 -1.85
CA ARG A 531 -6.01 -0.21 -1.74
C ARG A 531 -5.85 0.99 -0.80
N ASN A 532 -4.94 0.90 0.16
CA ASN A 532 -4.69 2.01 1.08
C ASN A 532 -3.76 3.05 0.45
N GLU A 533 -3.59 4.20 1.10
CA GLU A 533 -2.74 5.29 0.62
C GLU A 533 -1.24 4.94 0.50
N TYR A 534 -0.82 3.81 1.07
CA TYR A 534 0.55 3.29 1.03
C TYR A 534 0.72 2.16 0.00
N GLY A 535 -0.33 1.83 -0.75
CA GLY A 535 -0.30 0.84 -1.82
C GLY A 535 -0.70 -0.58 -1.43
N GLY A 536 -0.98 -0.86 -0.15
CA GLY A 536 -1.34 -2.20 0.33
C GLY A 536 -2.81 -2.56 0.10
N TRP A 537 -3.07 -3.79 -0.34
CA TRP A 537 -4.41 -4.33 -0.57
C TRP A 537 -5.07 -4.85 0.71
N ARG A 538 -6.38 -4.60 0.85
CA ARG A 538 -7.21 -5.14 1.92
C ARG A 538 -8.54 -5.63 1.42
N VAL A 539 -8.99 -6.77 1.95
CA VAL A 539 -10.36 -7.26 1.77
C VAL A 539 -11.30 -6.49 2.68
N LEU A 540 -12.29 -5.84 2.09
CA LEU A 540 -13.34 -5.09 2.77
C LEU A 540 -14.54 -5.99 3.10
N GLU A 541 -15.04 -6.75 2.11
CA GLU A 541 -16.22 -7.59 2.23
C GLU A 541 -16.10 -8.85 1.35
N ASP A 542 -16.68 -9.95 1.83
CA ASP A 542 -16.87 -11.20 1.07
C ASP A 542 -18.31 -11.25 0.56
N ASN A 543 -18.55 -11.75 -0.65
CA ASN A 543 -19.89 -11.89 -1.23
C ASN A 543 -20.04 -13.32 -1.76
N VAL A 544 -20.76 -14.18 -1.02
CA VAL A 544 -20.86 -15.61 -1.33
C VAL A 544 -22.31 -16.12 -1.48
N ARG A 545 -23.30 -15.24 -1.38
CA ARG A 545 -24.68 -15.49 -1.85
C ARG A 545 -24.77 -15.33 -3.37
N ASN A 546 -24.99 -14.09 -3.83
CA ASN A 546 -25.25 -13.75 -5.23
C ASN A 546 -24.31 -12.61 -5.68
N PRO A 547 -22.98 -12.84 -5.75
CA PRO A 547 -22.04 -11.77 -6.11
C PRO A 547 -22.35 -11.24 -7.53
N SER A 548 -22.43 -9.92 -7.64
CA SER A 548 -22.71 -9.20 -8.89
C SER A 548 -21.57 -8.26 -9.28
N GLY A 549 -21.47 -7.94 -10.56
CA GLY A 549 -20.53 -6.98 -11.14
C GLY A 549 -19.79 -7.48 -12.40
N MET A 550 -19.77 -8.79 -12.67
CA MET A 550 -19.04 -9.35 -13.81
C MET A 550 -19.54 -8.83 -15.15
N ALA A 551 -20.87 -8.82 -15.36
CA ALA A 551 -21.43 -8.35 -16.63
C ALA A 551 -21.25 -6.85 -16.81
N TYR A 552 -21.31 -6.08 -15.72
CA TYR A 552 -21.02 -4.65 -15.74
C TYR A 552 -19.58 -4.40 -16.16
N ALA A 553 -18.61 -5.13 -15.60
CA ALA A 553 -17.20 -5.00 -15.99
C ALA A 553 -16.95 -5.34 -17.47
N ILE A 554 -17.56 -6.43 -17.97
CA ILE A 554 -17.49 -6.81 -19.39
C ILE A 554 -18.10 -5.72 -20.27
N ALA A 555 -19.31 -5.24 -19.95
CA ALA A 555 -19.99 -4.20 -20.71
C ALA A 555 -19.23 -2.87 -20.69
N VAL A 556 -18.56 -2.55 -19.59
CA VAL A 556 -17.71 -1.35 -19.48
C VAL A 556 -16.49 -1.47 -20.40
N ARG A 557 -15.86 -2.66 -20.55
CA ARG A 557 -14.80 -2.88 -21.55
C ARG A 557 -15.34 -2.70 -22.98
N GLU A 558 -16.48 -3.30 -23.31
CA GLU A 558 -17.13 -3.15 -24.62
C GLU A 558 -17.42 -1.68 -24.95
N LEU A 559 -17.92 -0.93 -23.95
CA LEU A 559 -18.14 0.51 -24.05
C LEU A 559 -16.82 1.23 -24.35
N MET A 560 -15.76 0.97 -23.58
CA MET A 560 -14.47 1.61 -23.77
C MET A 560 -13.88 1.30 -25.15
N ASP A 561 -13.97 0.06 -25.62
CA ASP A 561 -13.50 -0.33 -26.96
C ASP A 561 -14.27 0.38 -28.08
N THR A 562 -15.54 0.71 -27.84
CA THR A 562 -16.39 1.42 -28.82
C THR A 562 -16.19 2.94 -28.77
N VAL A 563 -16.11 3.52 -27.58
CA VAL A 563 -16.12 4.97 -27.35
C VAL A 563 -14.71 5.56 -27.33
N MET A 564 -13.72 4.76 -26.95
CA MET A 564 -12.30 5.13 -26.83
C MET A 564 -11.42 4.15 -27.64
N PRO A 565 -11.67 3.93 -28.94
CA PRO A 565 -10.94 2.91 -29.73
C PRO A 565 -9.46 3.26 -29.93
N ASP A 566 -9.10 4.54 -29.81
CA ASP A 566 -7.75 5.09 -29.95
C ASP A 566 -6.97 5.15 -28.63
N LEU A 567 -7.56 4.70 -27.52
CA LEU A 567 -6.91 4.66 -26.22
C LEU A 567 -5.83 3.56 -26.17
N PRO A 568 -4.55 3.88 -25.91
CA PRO A 568 -3.46 2.92 -25.92
C PRO A 568 -3.67 1.77 -24.93
N ARG A 569 -3.66 0.52 -25.41
CA ARG A 569 -3.82 -0.68 -24.57
C ARG A 569 -2.43 -1.24 -24.22
N PRO A 570 -2.16 -1.55 -22.94
CA PRO A 570 -0.91 -2.18 -22.54
C PRO A 570 -0.83 -3.62 -23.07
N ASP A 571 0.40 -4.08 -23.28
CA ASP A 571 0.66 -5.49 -23.57
C ASP A 571 0.18 -6.38 -22.40
N GLY A 572 -0.31 -7.57 -22.72
CA GLY A 572 -0.83 -8.50 -21.70
C GLY A 572 -2.18 -8.10 -21.10
N LEU A 573 -2.89 -7.10 -21.64
CA LEU A 573 -4.23 -6.73 -21.19
C LEU A 573 -5.20 -7.91 -21.31
N ALA A 574 -5.75 -8.34 -20.16
CA ALA A 574 -6.71 -9.43 -20.11
C ALA A 574 -8.05 -9.03 -20.75
N ASP A 575 -8.62 -9.98 -21.48
CA ASP A 575 -9.97 -9.88 -22.06
C ASP A 575 -11.01 -10.42 -21.05
N PRO A 576 -11.84 -9.56 -20.45
CA PRO A 576 -12.83 -9.98 -19.46
C PRO A 576 -13.91 -10.90 -20.04
N ALA A 577 -14.15 -10.88 -21.36
CA ALA A 577 -15.16 -11.74 -21.99
C ALA A 577 -14.82 -13.24 -21.88
N ARG A 578 -13.53 -13.58 -21.77
CA ARG A 578 -13.06 -14.97 -21.51
C ARG A 578 -13.64 -15.55 -20.22
N THR A 579 -14.04 -14.69 -19.28
CA THR A 579 -14.69 -15.12 -18.04
C THR A 579 -16.02 -15.82 -18.28
N LEU A 580 -16.74 -15.52 -19.37
CA LEU A 580 -18.06 -16.13 -19.64
C LEU A 580 -17.95 -17.63 -19.94
N GLU A 581 -16.92 -18.05 -20.69
CA GLU A 581 -16.64 -19.47 -20.94
C GLU A 581 -16.24 -20.19 -19.65
N ARG A 582 -15.42 -19.53 -18.81
CA ARG A 582 -15.01 -20.06 -17.52
C ARG A 582 -16.19 -20.18 -16.56
N LEU A 583 -17.10 -19.20 -16.54
CA LEU A 583 -18.34 -19.23 -15.76
C LEU A 583 -19.18 -20.44 -16.16
N ARG A 584 -19.41 -20.64 -17.47
CA ARG A 584 -20.14 -21.80 -17.99
C ARG A 584 -19.49 -23.10 -17.53
N SER A 585 -18.18 -23.23 -17.71
CA SER A 585 -17.43 -24.44 -17.35
C SER A 585 -17.48 -24.70 -15.84
N THR A 586 -17.41 -23.66 -15.03
CA THR A 586 -17.50 -23.73 -13.56
C THR A 586 -18.86 -24.25 -13.11
N LEU A 587 -19.95 -23.69 -13.64
CA LEU A 587 -21.32 -24.08 -13.31
C LEU A 587 -21.62 -25.52 -13.74
N LEU A 588 -21.06 -25.97 -14.87
CA LEU A 588 -21.29 -27.31 -15.39
C LEU A 588 -20.32 -28.37 -14.87
N ALA A 589 -19.23 -27.99 -14.19
CA ALA A 589 -18.15 -28.90 -13.77
C ALA A 589 -18.65 -30.11 -12.95
N ARG A 590 -19.75 -29.93 -12.20
CA ARG A 590 -20.34 -30.96 -11.33
C ARG A 590 -21.74 -31.39 -11.75
N ALA A 591 -22.25 -30.87 -12.87
CA ALA A 591 -23.55 -31.22 -13.42
C ALA A 591 -23.50 -32.61 -14.08
N LYS A 592 -24.64 -33.31 -14.14
CA LYS A 592 -24.72 -34.60 -14.84
C LYS A 592 -24.48 -34.42 -16.35
N PRO A 593 -23.75 -35.34 -17.02
CA PRO A 593 -23.54 -35.28 -18.47
C PRO A 593 -24.86 -35.23 -19.24
N GLY A 594 -24.87 -34.46 -20.35
CA GLY A 594 -26.05 -34.33 -21.22
C GLY A 594 -27.15 -33.40 -20.69
N THR A 595 -26.95 -32.75 -19.55
CA THR A 595 -27.86 -31.72 -19.02
C THR A 595 -27.46 -30.32 -19.48
N ARG A 596 -28.39 -29.36 -19.37
CA ARG A 596 -28.11 -27.94 -19.56
C ARG A 596 -27.89 -27.21 -18.24
N GLY A 597 -27.15 -26.11 -18.30
CA GLY A 597 -27.10 -25.09 -17.26
C GLY A 597 -28.13 -24.00 -17.51
N ALA A 598 -28.69 -23.44 -16.45
CA ALA A 598 -29.61 -22.31 -16.51
C ALA A 598 -29.27 -21.28 -15.43
N LEU A 599 -29.47 -19.99 -15.72
CA LEU A 599 -29.47 -18.90 -14.76
C LEU A 599 -30.91 -18.67 -14.32
N PHE A 600 -31.19 -18.96 -13.05
CA PHE A 600 -32.51 -18.88 -12.45
C PHE A 600 -32.69 -17.55 -11.72
N THR A 601 -33.61 -16.72 -12.20
CA THR A 601 -33.80 -15.35 -11.73
C THR A 601 -35.23 -15.04 -11.29
N SER A 602 -35.38 -14.10 -10.35
CA SER A 602 -36.66 -13.50 -9.96
C SER A 602 -37.35 -12.71 -11.08
N GLY A 603 -36.67 -12.49 -12.22
CA GLY A 603 -37.24 -11.88 -13.42
C GLY A 603 -36.92 -10.38 -13.58
N PRO A 604 -37.65 -9.67 -14.47
CA PRO A 604 -37.32 -8.30 -14.88
C PRO A 604 -37.35 -7.23 -13.79
N GLY A 605 -37.99 -7.52 -12.64
CA GLY A 605 -38.02 -6.62 -11.49
C GLY A 605 -36.74 -6.63 -10.63
N ALA A 606 -35.86 -7.62 -10.83
CA ALA A 606 -34.63 -7.75 -10.06
C ALA A 606 -33.68 -6.56 -10.29
N SER A 607 -33.02 -6.09 -9.23
CA SER A 607 -32.12 -4.92 -9.27
C SER A 607 -30.94 -5.09 -10.24
N ALA A 608 -30.47 -6.32 -10.44
CA ALA A 608 -29.38 -6.69 -11.33
C ALA A 608 -29.84 -7.40 -12.62
N TRP A 609 -31.07 -7.12 -13.09
CA TRP A 609 -31.64 -7.75 -14.29
C TRP A 609 -30.76 -7.66 -15.55
N PHE A 610 -30.10 -6.51 -15.76
CA PHE A 610 -29.14 -6.34 -16.85
C PHE A 610 -28.07 -7.44 -16.84
N GLU A 611 -27.46 -7.66 -15.66
CA GLU A 611 -26.42 -8.66 -15.49
C GLU A 611 -26.95 -10.08 -15.70
N HIS A 612 -28.15 -10.39 -15.22
CA HIS A 612 -28.74 -11.72 -15.38
C HIS A 612 -28.89 -12.09 -16.86
N ARG A 613 -29.40 -11.16 -17.68
CA ARG A 613 -29.52 -11.38 -19.14
C ARG A 613 -28.15 -11.55 -19.79
N ARG A 614 -27.21 -10.65 -19.51
CA ARG A 614 -25.88 -10.64 -20.14
C ARG A 614 -25.07 -11.89 -19.77
N LEU A 615 -25.08 -12.32 -18.51
CA LEU A 615 -24.38 -13.55 -18.11
C LEU A 615 -25.02 -14.79 -18.72
N ALA A 616 -26.35 -14.88 -18.76
CA ALA A 616 -27.04 -16.03 -19.35
C ALA A 616 -26.72 -16.17 -20.84
N ASP A 617 -26.83 -15.07 -21.60
CA ASP A 617 -26.53 -15.04 -23.02
C ASP A 617 -25.04 -15.33 -23.28
N GLY A 618 -24.14 -14.58 -22.63
CA GLY A 618 -22.70 -14.70 -22.84
C GLY A 618 -22.10 -16.04 -22.44
N ALA A 619 -22.60 -16.68 -21.36
CA ALA A 619 -22.18 -18.02 -20.95
C ALA A 619 -22.97 -19.15 -21.65
N GLY A 620 -23.94 -18.82 -22.50
CA GLY A 620 -24.80 -19.77 -23.20
C GLY A 620 -25.68 -20.62 -22.27
N LEU A 621 -26.14 -20.04 -21.16
CA LEU A 621 -27.07 -20.63 -20.20
C LEU A 621 -28.52 -20.30 -20.62
N LEU A 622 -29.48 -21.14 -20.22
CA LEU A 622 -30.88 -20.74 -20.31
C LEU A 622 -31.19 -19.67 -19.26
N LEU A 623 -31.79 -18.55 -19.65
CA LEU A 623 -32.37 -17.60 -18.71
C LEU A 623 -33.78 -18.06 -18.35
N VAL A 624 -34.03 -18.36 -17.08
CA VAL A 624 -35.29 -18.96 -16.63
C VAL A 624 -35.82 -18.28 -15.37
N THR A 625 -37.14 -18.21 -15.28
CA THR A 625 -37.92 -17.87 -14.08
C THR A 625 -38.59 -19.12 -13.50
N ALA A 626 -39.34 -18.96 -12.41
CA ALA A 626 -40.05 -20.05 -11.76
C ALA A 626 -41.06 -20.75 -12.71
N ASP A 627 -41.68 -19.97 -13.60
CA ASP A 627 -42.64 -20.47 -14.58
C ASP A 627 -42.01 -21.30 -15.70
N ASP A 628 -40.72 -21.11 -15.96
CA ASP A 628 -39.99 -21.81 -17.02
C ASP A 628 -39.43 -23.17 -16.58
N LEU A 629 -39.51 -23.47 -15.28
CA LEU A 629 -39.00 -24.69 -14.68
C LEU A 629 -40.13 -25.63 -14.26
N ASP A 630 -39.86 -26.92 -14.30
CA ASP A 630 -40.75 -27.98 -13.82
C ASP A 630 -39.91 -29.12 -13.23
N VAL A 631 -40.52 -29.93 -12.35
CA VAL A 631 -39.88 -31.11 -11.76
C VAL A 631 -40.61 -32.36 -12.25
N ARG A 632 -39.91 -33.22 -12.98
CA ARG A 632 -40.44 -34.47 -13.56
C ARG A 632 -39.49 -35.62 -13.29
N ASP A 633 -40.02 -36.73 -12.80
CA ASP A 633 -39.25 -37.95 -12.49
C ASP A 633 -37.99 -37.68 -11.64
N GLY A 634 -38.11 -36.79 -10.65
CA GLY A 634 -37.02 -36.40 -9.76
C GLY A 634 -35.93 -35.55 -10.42
N ARG A 635 -36.21 -34.91 -11.57
CA ARG A 635 -35.27 -34.04 -12.28
C ARG A 635 -35.88 -32.67 -12.55
N VAL A 636 -35.05 -31.64 -12.48
CA VAL A 636 -35.42 -30.31 -12.98
C VAL A 636 -35.36 -30.32 -14.50
N VAL A 637 -36.41 -29.82 -15.14
CA VAL A 637 -36.50 -29.71 -16.60
C VAL A 637 -36.96 -28.30 -16.99
N HIS A 638 -36.54 -27.84 -18.16
CA HIS A 638 -37.15 -26.67 -18.79
C HIS A 638 -38.56 -27.02 -19.26
N ARG A 639 -39.58 -26.33 -18.74
CA ARG A 639 -40.99 -26.68 -18.89
C ARG A 639 -41.42 -26.83 -20.34
N ALA A 640 -40.99 -25.90 -21.20
CA ALA A 640 -41.41 -25.86 -22.60
C ALA A 640 -40.72 -26.91 -23.49
N SER A 641 -39.42 -27.17 -23.29
CA SER A 641 -38.67 -28.12 -24.13
C SER A 641 -38.55 -29.52 -23.54
N GLY A 642 -38.83 -29.70 -22.25
CA GLY A 642 -38.59 -30.94 -21.51
C GLY A 642 -37.10 -31.25 -21.29
N GLN A 643 -36.20 -30.32 -21.63
CA GLN A 643 -34.76 -30.54 -21.55
C GLN A 643 -34.29 -30.59 -20.08
N PRO A 644 -33.51 -31.61 -19.68
CA PRO A 644 -32.98 -31.70 -18.32
C PRO A 644 -32.01 -30.57 -17.97
N ILE A 645 -32.20 -29.98 -16.79
CA ILE A 645 -31.33 -28.96 -16.20
C ILE A 645 -30.52 -29.60 -15.08
N GLY A 646 -29.19 -29.58 -15.21
CA GLY A 646 -28.28 -30.20 -14.25
C GLY A 646 -27.53 -29.20 -13.38
N SER A 647 -27.59 -27.92 -13.70
CA SER A 647 -27.08 -26.83 -12.86
C SER A 647 -27.97 -25.60 -12.96
N LEU A 648 -28.28 -25.00 -11.82
CA LEU A 648 -28.99 -23.74 -11.68
C LEU A 648 -28.06 -22.71 -11.03
N TYR A 649 -27.71 -21.67 -11.79
CA TYR A 649 -27.05 -20.48 -11.25
C TYR A 649 -28.14 -19.55 -10.67
N LEU A 650 -28.29 -19.57 -9.35
CA LEU A 650 -29.30 -18.86 -8.59
C LEU A 650 -29.00 -17.36 -8.54
N ARG A 651 -29.95 -16.55 -9.00
CA ARG A 651 -29.93 -15.09 -9.04
C ARG A 651 -31.29 -14.56 -8.58
N LEU A 652 -31.66 -15.00 -7.38
CA LEU A 652 -32.96 -14.82 -6.76
C LEU A 652 -32.90 -13.73 -5.67
N ASP A 653 -33.98 -12.98 -5.54
CA ASP A 653 -34.20 -12.00 -4.47
C ASP A 653 -34.63 -12.68 -3.15
N ASP A 654 -35.37 -13.78 -3.25
CA ASP A 654 -35.85 -14.61 -2.13
C ASP A 654 -35.02 -15.90 -1.99
N GLU A 655 -35.13 -16.57 -0.83
CA GLU A 655 -34.55 -17.90 -0.64
C GLU A 655 -35.20 -18.92 -1.58
N LEU A 656 -34.41 -19.87 -2.09
CA LEU A 656 -34.88 -20.84 -3.09
C LEU A 656 -36.15 -21.57 -2.64
N VAL A 657 -36.24 -21.98 -1.38
CA VAL A 657 -37.39 -22.75 -0.86
C VAL A 657 -38.69 -21.94 -0.83
N ASP A 658 -38.60 -20.61 -0.81
CA ASP A 658 -39.73 -19.69 -0.77
C ASP A 658 -40.21 -19.28 -2.17
N VAL A 659 -39.52 -19.71 -3.23
CA VAL A 659 -39.89 -19.37 -4.61
C VAL A 659 -41.09 -20.19 -5.09
N HIS A 660 -42.11 -19.47 -5.57
CA HIS A 660 -43.33 -20.03 -6.14
C HIS A 660 -43.46 -19.69 -7.63
N ASP A 661 -44.09 -20.57 -8.40
CA ASP A 661 -44.50 -20.26 -9.78
C ASP A 661 -45.78 -19.41 -9.82
N GLY A 662 -46.17 -18.93 -11.00
CA GLY A 662 -47.35 -18.09 -11.19
C GLY A 662 -48.68 -18.79 -10.86
N ALA A 663 -48.69 -20.13 -10.70
CA ALA A 663 -49.83 -20.90 -10.23
C ALA A 663 -49.82 -21.11 -8.70
N GLY A 664 -48.82 -20.58 -8.00
CA GLY A 664 -48.64 -20.73 -6.55
C GLY A 664 -48.05 -22.07 -6.13
N ARG A 665 -47.47 -22.86 -7.05
CA ARG A 665 -46.74 -24.08 -6.70
C ARG A 665 -45.38 -23.68 -6.11
N ALA A 666 -45.00 -24.28 -5.00
CA ALA A 666 -43.70 -24.09 -4.35
C ALA A 666 -42.56 -24.79 -5.14
N ILE A 667 -42.37 -24.39 -6.40
CA ILE A 667 -41.42 -24.99 -7.33
C ILE A 667 -39.99 -24.94 -6.79
N GLY A 668 -39.65 -23.89 -6.04
CA GLY A 668 -38.34 -23.75 -5.42
C GLY A 668 -38.04 -24.83 -4.37
N ALA A 669 -39.02 -25.16 -3.51
CA ALA A 669 -38.91 -26.27 -2.56
C ALA A 669 -38.75 -27.62 -3.28
N GLU A 670 -39.47 -27.84 -4.39
CA GLU A 670 -39.32 -29.07 -5.18
C GLU A 670 -37.95 -29.19 -5.84
N ILE A 671 -37.42 -28.09 -6.39
CA ILE A 671 -36.05 -28.02 -6.92
C ILE A 671 -35.03 -28.33 -5.81
N PHE A 672 -35.26 -27.81 -4.60
CA PHE A 672 -34.40 -28.09 -3.45
C PHE A 672 -34.36 -29.59 -3.10
N GLU A 673 -35.49 -30.29 -3.14
CA GLU A 673 -35.53 -31.76 -2.94
C GLU A 673 -34.73 -32.51 -4.01
N VAL A 674 -34.76 -32.05 -5.27
CA VAL A 674 -33.91 -32.61 -6.35
C VAL A 674 -32.43 -32.37 -6.05
N ALA A 675 -32.07 -31.22 -5.49
CA ALA A 675 -30.70 -30.91 -5.10
C ALA A 675 -30.23 -31.77 -3.91
N VAL A 676 -31.11 -32.02 -2.93
CA VAL A 676 -30.86 -32.96 -1.80
C VAL A 676 -30.58 -34.37 -2.32
N ALA A 677 -31.27 -34.81 -3.37
CA ALA A 677 -30.98 -36.09 -4.02
C ALA A 677 -29.67 -36.11 -4.83
N GLY A 678 -29.03 -34.94 -5.06
CA GLY A 678 -27.82 -34.80 -5.86
C GLY A 678 -28.06 -34.77 -7.37
N ASP A 679 -29.30 -34.49 -7.79
CA ASP A 679 -29.72 -34.58 -9.19
C ASP A 679 -29.67 -33.24 -9.93
N VAL A 680 -29.47 -32.13 -9.21
CA VAL A 680 -29.19 -30.79 -9.75
C VAL A 680 -28.16 -30.06 -8.88
N VAL A 681 -27.24 -29.34 -9.51
CA VAL A 681 -26.29 -28.44 -8.83
C VAL A 681 -26.93 -27.08 -8.62
N LEU A 682 -26.79 -26.51 -7.42
CA LEU A 682 -27.21 -25.14 -7.11
C LEU A 682 -25.96 -24.28 -6.92
N ALA A 683 -25.83 -23.21 -7.70
CA ALA A 683 -24.69 -22.30 -7.66
C ALA A 683 -25.19 -20.87 -7.41
N ASN A 684 -24.81 -20.17 -6.35
CA ASN A 684 -24.26 -20.74 -5.13
C ASN A 684 -25.33 -21.52 -4.36
N ALA A 685 -24.91 -22.40 -3.47
CA ALA A 685 -25.84 -23.22 -2.71
C ALA A 685 -26.57 -22.39 -1.61
N PRO A 686 -27.86 -22.65 -1.34
CA PRO A 686 -28.62 -21.97 -0.28
C PRO A 686 -27.95 -22.08 1.10
N GLY A 687 -28.00 -21.02 1.92
CA GLY A 687 -27.36 -20.96 3.24
C GLY A 687 -25.95 -20.35 3.28
N ASN A 688 -25.40 -19.86 2.16
CA ASN A 688 -24.07 -19.24 2.18
C ASN A 688 -24.00 -17.93 2.96
N GLY A 689 -25.13 -17.37 3.38
CA GLY A 689 -25.17 -16.11 4.09
C GLY A 689 -24.37 -16.09 5.40
N VAL A 690 -24.26 -17.25 6.05
CA VAL A 690 -23.44 -17.40 7.26
C VAL A 690 -21.95 -17.06 7.06
N ALA A 691 -21.45 -17.13 5.81
CA ALA A 691 -20.06 -16.84 5.50
C ALA A 691 -19.80 -15.42 4.96
N ASP A 692 -20.84 -14.67 4.56
CA ASP A 692 -20.72 -13.26 4.13
C ASP A 692 -21.48 -12.26 5.02
N ASP A 693 -22.03 -12.69 6.15
CA ASP A 693 -22.51 -11.78 7.18
C ASP A 693 -21.33 -10.94 7.71
N LYS A 694 -21.53 -9.63 7.92
CA LYS A 694 -20.41 -8.72 8.26
C LYS A 694 -19.70 -9.06 9.56
N ALA A 695 -20.37 -9.74 10.48
CA ALA A 695 -19.77 -10.24 11.71
C ALA A 695 -18.74 -11.36 11.44
N MET A 696 -18.90 -12.12 10.35
CA MET A 696 -18.00 -13.20 9.94
C MET A 696 -16.70 -12.68 9.33
N TYR A 697 -16.67 -11.47 8.77
CA TYR A 697 -15.47 -10.87 8.16
C TYR A 697 -14.28 -10.86 9.13
N ARG A 698 -14.53 -10.60 10.42
CA ARG A 698 -13.52 -10.63 11.49
C ARG A 698 -12.93 -12.04 11.70
N SER A 699 -13.70 -13.09 11.45
CA SER A 699 -13.29 -14.47 11.72
C SER A 699 -12.52 -15.11 10.57
N VAL A 700 -12.54 -14.54 9.36
CA VAL A 700 -11.89 -15.17 8.19
C VAL A 700 -10.40 -15.47 8.37
N PRO A 701 -9.58 -14.60 9.01
CA PRO A 701 -8.20 -14.96 9.38
C PRO A 701 -8.08 -16.25 10.21
N GLU A 702 -9.00 -16.47 11.14
CA GLU A 702 -9.06 -17.67 11.98
C GLU A 702 -9.54 -18.87 11.16
N LEU A 703 -10.43 -18.68 10.19
CA LEU A 703 -10.83 -19.73 9.23
C LEU A 703 -9.62 -20.20 8.39
N ILE A 704 -8.81 -19.27 7.90
CA ILE A 704 -7.60 -19.57 7.12
C ILE A 704 -6.63 -20.39 7.98
N ALA A 705 -6.35 -19.93 9.20
CA ALA A 705 -5.47 -20.66 10.12
C ALA A 705 -6.00 -22.07 10.44
N TYR A 706 -7.29 -22.19 10.73
CA TYR A 706 -7.89 -23.46 11.15
C TYR A 706 -8.03 -24.48 10.01
N TYR A 707 -8.52 -24.07 8.84
CA TYR A 707 -8.78 -25.00 7.73
C TYR A 707 -7.56 -25.25 6.84
N LEU A 708 -6.64 -24.31 6.75
CA LEU A 708 -5.51 -24.38 5.82
C LEU A 708 -4.16 -24.54 6.52
N ASP A 709 -4.06 -24.27 7.83
CA ASP A 709 -2.77 -24.18 8.57
C ASP A 709 -1.83 -23.13 7.93
N GLU A 710 -2.42 -22.06 7.41
CA GLU A 710 -1.73 -20.96 6.72
C GLU A 710 -1.96 -19.63 7.45
N ARG A 711 -1.07 -18.65 7.24
CA ARG A 711 -1.32 -17.25 7.64
C ARG A 711 -2.09 -16.54 6.50
N PRO A 712 -2.99 -15.60 6.81
CA PRO A 712 -3.65 -14.79 5.79
C PRO A 712 -2.62 -14.06 4.93
N LEU A 713 -2.75 -14.19 3.61
CA LEU A 713 -1.87 -13.54 2.64
C LEU A 713 -2.37 -12.15 2.23
N LEU A 714 -3.68 -11.89 2.36
CA LEU A 714 -4.27 -10.57 2.22
C LEU A 714 -4.87 -10.12 3.56
N GLU A 715 -4.57 -8.89 3.95
CA GLU A 715 -5.16 -8.28 5.13
C GLU A 715 -6.66 -8.06 4.95
N SER A 716 -7.42 -8.17 6.03
CA SER A 716 -8.81 -7.69 6.08
C SER A 716 -8.85 -6.34 6.79
N VAL A 717 -9.82 -5.50 6.46
CA VAL A 717 -10.05 -4.27 7.22
C VAL A 717 -10.38 -4.65 8.68
N PRO A 718 -9.67 -4.09 9.70
CA PRO A 718 -9.96 -4.39 11.09
C PRO A 718 -11.43 -4.13 11.41
N THR A 719 -12.10 -5.18 11.89
CA THR A 719 -13.56 -5.21 12.11
C THR A 719 -13.86 -5.63 13.54
N TYR A 720 -14.75 -4.90 14.20
CA TYR A 720 -15.18 -5.10 15.58
C TYR A 720 -16.63 -5.58 15.62
N ARG A 721 -16.89 -6.55 16.50
CA ARG A 721 -18.22 -7.08 16.81
C ARG A 721 -18.78 -6.33 18.00
N THR A 722 -19.87 -5.60 17.82
CA THR A 722 -20.51 -4.91 18.94
C THR A 722 -21.28 -5.85 19.87
N SER A 723 -21.43 -7.12 19.49
CA SER A 723 -21.91 -8.19 20.37
C SER A 723 -20.92 -8.52 21.49
N ASP A 724 -19.61 -8.45 21.23
CA ASP A 724 -18.57 -8.63 22.24
C ASP A 724 -18.55 -7.43 23.21
N PRO A 725 -18.70 -7.63 24.53
CA PRO A 725 -18.75 -6.51 25.48
C PRO A 725 -17.48 -5.65 25.55
N THR A 726 -16.32 -6.22 25.25
CA THR A 726 -15.03 -5.51 25.29
C THR A 726 -14.88 -4.66 24.04
N GLU A 727 -15.09 -5.24 22.86
CA GLU A 727 -15.05 -4.53 21.59
C GLU A 727 -16.15 -3.46 21.51
N ARG A 728 -17.37 -3.77 21.99
CA ARG A 728 -18.48 -2.79 22.07
C ARG A 728 -18.09 -1.53 22.81
N ARG A 729 -17.39 -1.64 23.95
CA ARG A 729 -16.98 -0.47 24.73
C ARG A 729 -16.08 0.43 23.90
N ALA A 730 -15.06 -0.15 23.26
CA ALA A 730 -14.16 0.57 22.38
C ALA A 730 -14.91 1.22 21.20
N VAL A 731 -15.86 0.52 20.60
CA VAL A 731 -16.69 1.06 19.51
C VAL A 731 -17.55 2.23 19.98
N LEU A 732 -18.24 2.11 21.12
CA LEU A 732 -19.11 3.17 21.64
C LEU A 732 -18.33 4.46 21.96
N GLU A 733 -17.09 4.34 22.45
CA GLU A 733 -16.20 5.48 22.69
C GLU A 733 -15.78 6.15 21.37
N ARG A 734 -15.59 5.37 20.30
CA ARG A 734 -14.99 5.79 19.02
C ARG A 734 -15.97 5.85 17.84
N VAL A 735 -17.29 5.88 18.04
CA VAL A 735 -18.27 5.87 16.92
C VAL A 735 -17.99 6.97 15.87
N GLY A 736 -17.51 8.14 16.29
CA GLY A 736 -17.13 9.24 15.40
C GLY A 736 -15.81 9.05 14.63
N GLU A 737 -15.07 7.98 14.91
CA GLU A 737 -13.80 7.64 14.26
C GLU A 737 -13.92 6.39 13.36
N LEU A 738 -15.04 5.66 13.46
CA LEU A 738 -15.23 4.35 12.84
C LEU A 738 -16.29 4.38 11.73
N VAL A 739 -16.25 3.39 10.84
CA VAL A 739 -17.38 3.09 9.96
C VAL A 739 -18.28 2.08 10.66
N THR A 740 -19.56 2.41 10.88
CA THR A 740 -20.51 1.48 11.50
C THR A 740 -21.56 1.03 10.50
N LYS A 741 -21.81 -0.28 10.45
CA LYS A 741 -22.67 -0.94 9.45
C LYS A 741 -23.62 -1.93 10.14
N PRO A 742 -24.87 -2.08 9.67
CA PRO A 742 -25.75 -3.16 10.13
C PRO A 742 -25.20 -4.52 9.66
N VAL A 743 -25.33 -5.57 10.48
CA VAL A 743 -24.82 -6.91 10.17
C VAL A 743 -25.48 -7.50 8.92
N ASP A 744 -26.81 -7.40 8.83
CA ASP A 744 -27.67 -7.97 7.78
C ASP A 744 -27.91 -7.06 6.57
N GLY A 745 -27.52 -5.78 6.64
CA GLY A 745 -27.86 -4.82 5.58
C GLY A 745 -27.12 -5.04 4.25
N ALA A 746 -27.82 -4.94 3.13
CA ALA A 746 -27.20 -4.92 1.79
C ALA A 746 -27.07 -3.48 1.25
N GLY A 747 -26.21 -3.28 0.24
CA GLY A 747 -26.26 -2.07 -0.59
C GLY A 747 -25.95 -0.74 0.13
N GLY A 748 -25.16 -0.74 1.20
CA GLY A 748 -24.70 0.47 1.89
C GLY A 748 -25.78 1.21 2.71
N VAL A 749 -26.97 0.65 2.81
CA VAL A 749 -28.04 1.18 3.67
C VAL A 749 -27.64 1.05 5.14
N GLY A 750 -27.87 2.09 5.93
CA GLY A 750 -27.52 2.11 7.37
C GLY A 750 -26.03 2.34 7.68
N VAL A 751 -25.16 2.50 6.68
CA VAL A 751 -23.73 2.80 6.91
C VAL A 751 -23.53 4.24 7.37
N LEU A 752 -22.82 4.42 8.49
CA LEU A 752 -22.35 5.71 9.00
C LEU A 752 -20.82 5.75 8.90
N ILE A 753 -20.27 6.82 8.31
CA ILE A 753 -18.84 7.12 8.31
C ILE A 753 -18.59 8.15 9.40
N GLY A 754 -18.09 7.71 10.55
CA GLY A 754 -17.91 8.55 11.75
C GLY A 754 -17.23 9.90 11.47
N PRO A 755 -16.03 9.93 10.82
CA PRO A 755 -15.30 11.18 10.61
C PRO A 755 -16.01 12.20 9.71
N ALA A 756 -16.97 11.77 8.89
CA ALA A 756 -17.75 12.62 8.01
C ALA A 756 -19.15 12.94 8.58
N ALA A 757 -19.53 12.33 9.71
CA ALA A 757 -20.83 12.47 10.31
C ALA A 757 -20.89 13.64 11.32
N SER A 758 -22.07 14.25 11.45
CA SER A 758 -22.32 15.24 12.49
C SER A 758 -22.31 14.61 13.89
N ALA A 759 -22.03 15.41 14.91
CA ALA A 759 -22.07 14.95 16.31
C ALA A 759 -23.44 14.37 16.71
N ALA A 760 -24.53 14.86 16.11
CA ALA A 760 -25.88 14.35 16.33
C ALA A 760 -26.08 12.95 15.74
N GLU A 761 -25.62 12.71 14.51
CA GLU A 761 -25.68 11.39 13.87
C GLU A 761 -24.83 10.36 14.62
N VAL A 762 -23.63 10.76 15.06
CA VAL A 762 -22.74 9.92 15.88
C VAL A 762 -23.43 9.55 17.22
N ALA A 763 -24.08 10.51 17.88
CA ALA A 763 -24.80 10.24 19.12
C ALA A 763 -26.00 9.31 18.92
N ALA A 764 -26.76 9.48 17.84
CA ALA A 764 -27.88 8.61 17.49
C ALA A 764 -27.40 7.17 17.24
N ARG A 765 -26.36 7.00 16.41
CA ARG A 765 -25.77 5.69 16.13
C ARG A 765 -25.22 5.00 17.38
N ARG A 766 -24.61 5.77 18.29
CA ARG A 766 -24.14 5.24 19.59
C ARG A 766 -25.29 4.64 20.40
N LEU A 767 -26.47 5.27 20.41
CA LEU A 767 -27.66 4.75 21.09
C LEU A 767 -28.21 3.50 20.40
N GLU A 768 -28.24 3.47 19.07
CA GLU A 768 -28.66 2.29 18.28
C GLU A 768 -27.79 1.06 18.58
N ILE A 769 -26.46 1.24 18.61
CA ILE A 769 -25.50 0.18 18.92
C ILE A 769 -25.66 -0.29 20.37
N ALA A 770 -25.88 0.62 21.31
CA ALA A 770 -26.06 0.26 22.72
C ALA A 770 -27.37 -0.51 22.97
N ALA A 771 -28.43 -0.19 22.23
CA ALA A 771 -29.73 -0.85 22.33
C ALA A 771 -29.74 -2.24 21.69
N HIS A 772 -29.08 -2.40 20.54
CA HIS A 772 -29.08 -3.63 19.75
C HIS A 772 -27.66 -4.03 19.32
N PRO A 773 -26.80 -4.44 20.26
CA PRO A 773 -25.38 -4.68 20.00
C PRO A 773 -25.10 -5.78 18.97
N ASP A 774 -25.99 -6.76 18.81
CA ASP A 774 -25.80 -7.85 17.86
C ASP A 774 -26.17 -7.45 16.41
N ALA A 775 -26.81 -6.30 16.23
CA ALA A 775 -27.27 -5.81 14.93
C ALA A 775 -26.20 -5.00 14.16
N TRP A 776 -25.04 -4.72 14.78
CA TRP A 776 -24.03 -3.83 14.22
C TRP A 776 -22.62 -4.43 14.19
N VAL A 777 -21.81 -3.91 13.28
CA VAL A 777 -20.35 -4.06 13.26
C VAL A 777 -19.73 -2.68 13.10
N ALA A 778 -18.48 -2.55 13.53
CA ALA A 778 -17.67 -1.36 13.27
C ALA A 778 -16.38 -1.74 12.56
N GLN A 779 -15.88 -0.87 11.67
CA GLN A 779 -14.62 -1.06 10.96
C GLN A 779 -13.75 0.18 11.12
N GLU A 780 -12.44 -0.02 11.14
CA GLU A 780 -11.49 1.09 11.02
C GLU A 780 -11.68 1.80 9.67
N VAL A 781 -11.58 3.12 9.68
CA VAL A 781 -11.64 3.92 8.45
C VAL A 781 -10.34 3.73 7.69
N VAL A 782 -10.44 3.26 6.44
CA VAL A 782 -9.28 3.13 5.56
C VAL A 782 -9.20 4.35 4.66
N ALA A 783 -8.05 5.03 4.65
CA ALA A 783 -7.73 6.01 3.62
C ALA A 783 -7.58 5.28 2.29
N LEU A 784 -8.60 5.38 1.44
CA LEU A 784 -8.67 4.71 0.14
C LEU A 784 -7.72 5.39 -0.85
N SER A 785 -7.07 4.61 -1.70
CA SER A 785 -6.34 5.11 -2.86
C SER A 785 -7.26 5.93 -3.78
N SER A 786 -6.65 6.71 -4.66
CA SER A 786 -7.39 7.46 -5.69
C SER A 786 -6.89 7.14 -7.09
N VAL A 787 -7.79 7.30 -8.06
CA VAL A 787 -7.48 7.21 -9.49
C VAL A 787 -8.05 8.46 -10.18
N PRO A 788 -7.36 9.01 -11.20
CA PRO A 788 -7.89 10.07 -12.03
C PRO A 788 -9.25 9.70 -12.61
N SER A 789 -10.21 10.58 -12.40
CA SER A 789 -11.58 10.46 -12.87
C SER A 789 -11.97 11.74 -13.59
N LEU A 790 -12.70 11.58 -14.68
CA LEU A 790 -13.08 12.66 -15.56
C LEU A 790 -14.45 13.21 -15.16
N GLN A 791 -14.47 14.45 -14.71
CA GLN A 791 -15.69 15.15 -14.31
C GLN A 791 -15.65 16.60 -14.81
N ASP A 792 -16.74 17.06 -15.44
CA ASP A 792 -16.86 18.42 -15.98
C ASP A 792 -15.68 18.84 -16.88
N GLY A 793 -15.19 17.87 -17.68
CA GLY A 793 -14.04 18.06 -18.56
C GLY A 793 -12.69 18.16 -17.85
N ARG A 794 -12.59 17.82 -16.55
CA ARG A 794 -11.33 17.87 -15.81
C ARG A 794 -11.02 16.55 -15.12
N LEU A 795 -9.74 16.23 -15.03
CA LEU A 795 -9.27 15.12 -14.21
C LEU A 795 -9.24 15.53 -12.73
N GLN A 796 -9.83 14.71 -11.88
CA GLN A 796 -9.79 14.85 -10.43
C GLN A 796 -9.54 13.49 -9.77
N PRO A 797 -8.84 13.44 -8.62
CA PRO A 797 -8.71 12.19 -7.89
C PRO A 797 -10.07 11.78 -7.31
N ARG A 798 -10.43 10.51 -7.48
CA ARG A 798 -11.58 9.90 -6.81
C ARG A 798 -11.19 8.60 -6.15
N HIS A 799 -11.77 8.35 -4.98
CA HIS A 799 -11.58 7.10 -4.27
C HIS A 799 -12.23 5.97 -5.04
N VAL A 800 -11.53 4.83 -5.08
CA VAL A 800 -11.97 3.64 -5.78
C VAL A 800 -11.91 2.42 -4.89
N ASP A 801 -12.72 1.42 -5.22
CA ASP A 801 -12.54 0.06 -4.76
C ASP A 801 -12.54 -0.91 -5.94
N LEU A 802 -12.30 -2.19 -5.67
CA LEU A 802 -12.24 -3.24 -6.66
C LEU A 802 -13.10 -4.41 -6.21
N ARG A 803 -14.03 -4.87 -7.06
CA ARG A 803 -14.68 -6.16 -6.87
C ARG A 803 -14.08 -7.19 -7.81
N ALA A 804 -13.40 -8.19 -7.25
CA ALA A 804 -12.81 -9.30 -8.00
C ALA A 804 -13.57 -10.61 -7.73
N PHE A 805 -13.44 -11.60 -8.61
CA PHE A 805 -14.24 -12.82 -8.55
C PHE A 805 -13.39 -14.10 -8.61
N VAL A 806 -13.62 -15.02 -7.68
CA VAL A 806 -13.02 -16.36 -7.72
C VAL A 806 -14.06 -17.37 -8.17
N MET A 807 -13.68 -18.25 -9.09
CA MET A 807 -14.48 -19.38 -9.57
C MET A 807 -13.88 -20.69 -9.07
N ALA A 808 -14.72 -21.52 -8.44
CA ALA A 808 -14.35 -22.78 -7.85
C ALA A 808 -15.10 -23.95 -8.52
N THR A 809 -14.35 -24.98 -8.92
CA THR A 809 -14.89 -26.25 -9.45
C THR A 809 -14.82 -27.39 -8.44
N GLY A 810 -14.09 -27.18 -7.34
CA GLY A 810 -13.85 -28.14 -6.26
C GLY A 810 -13.27 -27.46 -5.03
N ARG A 811 -12.59 -28.22 -4.15
CA ARG A 811 -12.09 -27.73 -2.85
C ARG A 811 -10.56 -27.63 -2.79
N LYS A 812 -9.85 -28.16 -3.79
CA LYS A 812 -8.38 -28.11 -3.85
C LYS A 812 -7.93 -26.77 -4.40
N ARG A 813 -6.70 -26.34 -4.05
CA ARG A 813 -6.13 -25.07 -4.55
C ARG A 813 -6.25 -24.87 -6.05
N ARG A 814 -5.87 -25.89 -6.85
CA ARG A 814 -5.90 -25.82 -8.33
C ARG A 814 -7.30 -25.79 -8.95
N GLU A 815 -8.34 -25.94 -8.13
CA GLU A 815 -9.74 -25.92 -8.57
C GLU A 815 -10.40 -24.56 -8.31
N HIS A 816 -9.67 -23.61 -7.73
CA HIS A 816 -10.06 -22.22 -7.49
C HIS A 816 -9.22 -21.30 -8.39
N HIS A 817 -9.87 -20.38 -9.10
CA HIS A 817 -9.21 -19.47 -10.04
C HIS A 817 -9.75 -18.06 -9.90
N LEU A 818 -8.86 -17.07 -9.83
CA LEU A 818 -9.25 -15.67 -9.97
C LEU A 818 -9.65 -15.43 -11.43
N ALA A 819 -10.88 -14.97 -11.65
CA ALA A 819 -11.39 -14.69 -12.99
C ALA A 819 -10.75 -13.40 -13.53
N ASP A 820 -10.45 -13.36 -14.83
CA ASP A 820 -9.88 -12.20 -15.55
C ASP A 820 -10.87 -11.04 -15.71
N VAL A 821 -11.68 -10.78 -14.70
CA VAL A 821 -12.66 -9.70 -14.65
C VAL A 821 -12.71 -9.14 -13.24
N ALA A 822 -12.75 -7.81 -13.16
CA ALA A 822 -13.03 -7.09 -11.93
C ALA A 822 -13.79 -5.80 -12.24
N LEU A 823 -14.63 -5.39 -11.29
CA LEU A 823 -15.38 -4.15 -11.38
C LEU A 823 -14.74 -3.11 -10.46
N THR A 824 -14.15 -2.06 -11.03
CA THR A 824 -13.74 -0.88 -10.27
C THR A 824 -14.94 0.03 -10.07
N ARG A 825 -15.27 0.36 -8.81
CA ARG A 825 -16.29 1.36 -8.48
C ARG A 825 -15.63 2.65 -8.00
N VAL A 826 -16.27 3.77 -8.27
CA VAL A 826 -15.73 5.12 -8.03
C VAL A 826 -16.67 5.89 -7.15
N ALA A 827 -16.15 6.50 -6.09
CA ALA A 827 -16.93 7.36 -5.21
C ALA A 827 -17.26 8.71 -5.87
N PRO A 828 -18.43 9.31 -5.57
CA PRO A 828 -18.72 10.67 -5.97
C PRO A 828 -17.83 11.67 -5.23
N GLU A 829 -17.86 12.93 -5.66
CA GLU A 829 -17.07 14.01 -5.05
C GLU A 829 -17.26 14.11 -3.54
N GLY A 830 -16.16 14.22 -2.80
CA GLY A 830 -16.16 14.38 -1.34
C GLY A 830 -16.60 13.14 -0.54
N SER A 831 -16.84 12.00 -1.21
CA SER A 831 -17.31 10.77 -0.58
C SER A 831 -16.23 9.69 -0.54
N LEU A 832 -16.23 8.89 0.53
CA LEU A 832 -15.53 7.60 0.60
C LEU A 832 -16.44 6.43 0.21
N VAL A 833 -17.74 6.67 0.00
CA VAL A 833 -18.72 5.65 -0.36
C VAL A 833 -18.76 5.48 -1.88
N VAL A 834 -18.24 4.36 -2.35
CA VAL A 834 -18.16 3.96 -3.77
C VAL A 834 -19.42 3.24 -4.29
N ASN A 835 -20.45 3.08 -3.46
CA ASN A 835 -21.64 2.30 -3.84
C ASN A 835 -22.52 3.02 -4.87
N SER A 836 -22.91 2.30 -5.93
CA SER A 836 -23.77 2.80 -7.01
C SER A 836 -25.15 3.26 -6.52
N SER A 837 -25.68 2.68 -5.42
CA SER A 837 -26.94 3.14 -4.80
C SER A 837 -26.86 4.58 -4.23
N ARG A 838 -25.67 5.14 -4.06
CA ARG A 838 -25.42 6.52 -3.58
C ARG A 838 -24.69 7.39 -4.61
N GLY A 839 -24.84 7.10 -5.90
CA GLY A 839 -24.27 7.90 -6.98
C GLY A 839 -22.81 7.57 -7.32
N GLY A 840 -22.28 6.42 -6.86
CA GLY A 840 -20.99 5.91 -7.30
C GLY A 840 -21.02 5.39 -8.74
N GLY A 841 -19.99 5.70 -9.52
CA GLY A 841 -19.80 5.22 -10.89
C GLY A 841 -18.91 3.99 -10.98
N ALA A 842 -18.56 3.58 -12.20
CA ALA A 842 -17.60 2.52 -12.47
C ALA A 842 -16.53 2.93 -13.48
N LYS A 843 -15.41 2.20 -13.46
CA LYS A 843 -14.31 2.30 -14.44
C LYS A 843 -14.04 0.95 -15.06
N ASP A 844 -13.57 0.97 -16.30
CA ASP A 844 -12.93 -0.21 -16.88
C ASP A 844 -11.69 -0.55 -16.04
N THR A 845 -11.50 -1.84 -15.78
CA THR A 845 -10.38 -2.35 -15.00
C THR A 845 -9.45 -3.11 -15.94
N TRP A 846 -8.27 -2.55 -16.17
CA TRP A 846 -7.24 -3.13 -17.01
C TRP A 846 -6.34 -4.03 -16.17
N ILE A 847 -6.68 -5.32 -16.17
CA ILE A 847 -5.85 -6.37 -15.57
C ILE A 847 -4.75 -6.70 -16.57
N ILE A 848 -3.50 -6.50 -16.18
CA ILE A 848 -2.33 -6.83 -16.98
C ILE A 848 -1.80 -8.18 -16.52
N ARG A 849 -1.59 -9.12 -17.45
CA ARG A 849 -0.98 -10.44 -17.20
C ARG A 849 0.49 -10.44 -17.57
N GLY A 850 1.32 -11.18 -16.84
CA GLY A 850 2.74 -11.36 -17.19
C GLY A 850 2.91 -12.29 -18.40
N GLU A 851 4.09 -12.26 -19.06
CA GLU A 851 4.39 -13.17 -20.19
C GLU A 851 4.36 -14.66 -19.77
N ASP A 852 4.56 -14.96 -18.49
CA ASP A 852 4.53 -16.32 -17.92
C ASP A 852 3.13 -16.76 -17.41
N ASP A 853 2.10 -15.92 -17.52
CA ASP A 853 0.73 -16.19 -17.01
C ASP A 853 -0.17 -16.98 -17.97
N GLU A 854 0.37 -17.55 -19.06
CA GLU A 854 -0.39 -18.52 -19.85
C GLU A 854 -0.85 -19.68 -18.95
N PRO A 855 -2.10 -20.16 -19.06
CA PRO A 855 -2.69 -21.08 -18.10
C PRO A 855 -1.88 -22.39 -18.02
N HIS A 856 -0.99 -22.48 -17.03
CA HIS A 856 -0.15 -23.63 -16.78
C HIS A 856 -0.99 -24.85 -16.41
N THR A 857 -1.30 -25.65 -17.42
CA THR A 857 -1.62 -27.06 -17.28
C THR A 857 -0.33 -27.87 -17.36
N SER A 858 0.54 -27.77 -16.35
CA SER A 858 1.75 -28.61 -16.27
C SER A 858 1.80 -29.49 -15.01
N PRO A 859 2.12 -30.79 -15.11
CA PRO A 859 2.06 -31.73 -13.99
C PRO A 859 3.23 -31.65 -12.98
N GLY A 860 4.15 -30.68 -13.11
CA GLY A 860 5.43 -30.64 -12.38
C GLY A 860 5.38 -30.17 -10.91
N ASP A 861 4.35 -29.43 -10.51
CA ASP A 861 4.29 -28.79 -9.18
C ASP A 861 4.10 -29.75 -8.00
N ALA A 862 3.89 -31.04 -8.25
CA ALA A 862 3.74 -32.03 -7.17
C ALA A 862 5.06 -32.32 -6.41
N GLN A 863 6.22 -31.94 -6.96
CA GLN A 863 7.53 -32.26 -6.39
C GLN A 863 8.18 -31.11 -5.61
N GLN A 864 7.85 -29.84 -5.89
CA GLN A 864 8.45 -28.70 -5.20
C GLN A 864 7.77 -28.35 -3.86
N ASP A 865 6.47 -28.64 -3.71
CA ASP A 865 5.72 -28.36 -2.48
C ASP A 865 6.12 -29.27 -1.30
N ASP A 866 6.61 -30.50 -1.57
CA ASP A 866 7.08 -31.43 -0.54
C ASP A 866 8.49 -31.05 -0.03
N GLU A 867 9.31 -30.37 -0.86
CA GLU A 867 10.63 -29.88 -0.43
C GLU A 867 10.58 -28.59 0.37
N ARG A 868 9.70 -27.63 0.01
CA ARG A 868 9.48 -26.41 0.82
C ARG A 868 8.87 -26.73 2.19
N SER A 869 7.91 -27.66 2.25
CA SER A 869 7.30 -28.10 3.51
C SER A 869 8.29 -28.86 4.42
N ARG A 870 9.25 -29.59 3.85
CA ARG A 870 10.31 -30.26 4.62
C ARG A 870 11.37 -29.30 5.17
N ARG A 871 11.72 -28.22 4.44
CA ARG A 871 12.66 -27.19 4.94
C ARG A 871 12.09 -26.35 6.09
N VAL A 872 10.77 -26.12 6.14
CA VAL A 872 10.12 -25.42 7.26
C VAL A 872 10.01 -26.32 8.49
N ARG A 873 9.86 -27.64 8.30
CA ARG A 873 9.83 -28.62 9.41
C ARG A 873 11.20 -28.87 10.06
N SER A 874 12.32 -28.60 9.38
CA SER A 874 13.66 -28.83 9.93
C SER A 874 14.26 -27.62 10.68
N ARG A 875 13.53 -26.50 10.79
CA ARG A 875 13.92 -25.32 11.59
C ARG A 875 13.04 -25.09 12.84
N ARG A 876 12.32 -26.12 13.32
CA ARG A 876 11.67 -26.11 14.63
C ARG A 876 12.40 -26.99 15.63
#